data_AF-A0A4R1F8H2-F1
#
_entry.id   AF-A0A4R1F8H2-F1
#
_cell.length_a   1.000
_cell.length_b   1.000
_cell.length_c   1.000
_cell.angle_alpha   90.00
_cell.angle_beta   90.00
_cell.angle_gamma   90.00
#
_symmetry.space_group_name_H-M   'P 1'
#
loop_
_entity.id
_entity.type
_entity.pdbx_description
1 polymer ?
#
loop_
_entity_poly.entity_id
_entity_poly.type
_entity_poly.pdbx_seq_one_letter_code
_entity_poly.pdbx_strand_id
1 'polypeptide(L)'
;MSIFDSYQSRYESFLEEEYSLQEYLNLCKEDPSVYATAAERMLMAIGEPELIDTANDERLSRLFSNKVIKRYPAFSQFFGMEDAIEQIVSFLRHASQGLEESKQVLYLLGPVGGGKSSLAERLKVLMEKMPIYCIKDSPINESPLGLFDSGEDGAILKEDYGIDKRYLGNIMSPWAVKRLNEFGGDVTQFKVVKRYPSQLNQIAISKTEPGDENNQDISALVGKVDIRKLEDFSQNDTDAYSYSGGLCMANQGLLEFVEMFKAPIKVLHPLLTATQEKNYNGTENIGAIPFDGMILAHSNESEWQSFKNDRNNEAFIDRISIVKVPYCLSVNEEIQIYNKLLEASSLNKAPCAPDTLKMLAQLSVLSRIKEPENSNTFSKMSVYNGENLKDIDPKAKTYQEYRDVAGVDEGMNGLSTRFAFKILSQVFNFDAQEIAANPVHLMYILEKQIEREQFPQETQDRYIGFIKEYLSPRYVDFIGKEIQTAYLESYSEYGQNLFDRYVTYADFWIQDQEYRDPETGQILDRAALNNDLEKIEKPAGISNPKDFRNEVVNFVLRAKAHNDGQNPVWTSYEKLRHVIEKKMFSSTEDLLPVISFSTKSSSEEQQKHDNFVSRMVERGYTEKQVRLLAEWYLRVRKSQ
;
A
#
# COMPACT_ATOMS: atom_id res chain seq x y z
N MET A 1 26.81 18.78 12.11
CA MET A 1 27.69 18.19 11.08
C MET A 1 27.21 18.67 9.73
N SER A 2 28.11 19.06 8.83
CA SER A 2 27.73 19.33 7.44
C SER A 2 27.34 18.02 6.73
N ILE A 3 26.65 18.12 5.60
CA ILE A 3 26.33 16.95 4.77
C ILE A 3 27.60 16.21 4.30
N PHE A 4 28.68 16.95 4.08
CA PHE A 4 29.96 16.39 3.63
C PHE A 4 30.64 15.58 4.74
N ASP A 5 30.63 16.09 5.98
CA ASP A 5 31.18 15.35 7.13
C ASP A 5 30.39 14.07 7.39
N SER A 6 29.06 14.14 7.33
CA SER A 6 28.20 12.95 7.52
C SER A 6 28.40 11.92 6.41
N TYR A 7 28.64 12.35 5.17
CA TYR A 7 28.93 11.45 4.06
C TYR A 7 30.30 10.80 4.23
N GLN A 8 31.32 11.57 4.58
CA GLN A 8 32.67 11.07 4.81
C GLN A 8 32.70 10.06 5.96
N SER A 9 32.10 10.37 7.13
CA SER A 9 32.03 9.43 8.24
C SER A 9 31.26 8.15 7.88
N ARG A 10 30.23 8.25 7.04
CA ARG A 10 29.51 7.08 6.54
C ARG A 10 30.39 6.23 5.62
N TYR A 11 31.09 6.85 4.68
CA TYR A 11 32.02 6.16 3.80
C TYR A 11 33.12 5.46 4.61
N GLU A 12 33.69 6.14 5.60
CA GLU A 12 34.70 5.58 6.51
C GLU A 12 34.17 4.38 7.30
N SER A 13 32.90 4.41 7.74
CA SER A 13 32.27 3.27 8.42
C SER A 13 32.00 2.04 7.53
N PHE A 14 32.06 2.23 6.20
CA PHE A 14 31.90 1.17 5.20
C PHE A 14 33.25 0.68 4.63
N LEU A 15 34.37 1.24 5.08
CA LEU A 15 35.70 0.75 4.71
C LEU A 15 35.93 -0.66 5.28
N GLU A 16 36.76 -1.41 4.58
CA GLU A 16 37.06 -2.78 4.96
C GLU A 16 37.92 -2.80 6.23
N GLU A 17 37.47 -3.55 7.23
CA GLU A 17 38.26 -3.87 8.40
C GLU A 17 38.93 -5.24 8.16
N GLU A 18 40.27 -5.29 8.24
CA GLU A 18 41.05 -6.51 8.08
C GLU A 18 41.31 -7.18 9.44
N TYR A 19 41.17 -8.50 9.48
CA TYR A 19 41.44 -9.36 10.62
C TYR A 19 42.30 -10.55 10.19
N SER A 20 43.11 -11.06 11.10
CA SER A 20 43.64 -12.43 11.00
C SER A 20 42.52 -13.45 11.22
N LEU A 21 42.73 -14.69 10.75
CA LEU A 21 41.77 -15.77 10.97
C LEU A 21 41.52 -16.01 12.47
N GLN A 22 42.54 -15.87 13.32
CA GLN A 22 42.40 -16.01 14.78
C GLN A 22 41.57 -14.88 15.40
N GLU A 23 41.78 -13.63 14.98
CA GLU A 23 40.97 -12.50 15.44
C GLU A 23 39.51 -12.66 15.03
N TYR A 24 39.25 -13.15 13.81
CA TYR A 24 37.90 -13.48 13.36
C TYR A 24 37.24 -14.56 14.24
N LEU A 25 37.93 -15.67 14.53
CA LEU A 25 37.38 -16.73 15.39
C LEU A 25 37.13 -16.24 16.82
N ASN A 26 38.02 -15.41 17.36
CA ASN A 26 37.80 -14.77 18.66
C ASN A 26 36.56 -13.85 18.63
N LEU A 27 36.36 -13.12 17.53
CA LEU A 27 35.18 -12.27 17.36
C LEU A 27 33.89 -13.10 17.26
N CYS A 28 33.92 -14.24 16.57
CA CYS A 28 32.79 -15.19 16.54
C CYS A 28 32.38 -15.65 17.94
N LYS A 29 33.34 -15.82 18.85
CA LYS A 29 33.07 -16.22 20.24
C LYS A 29 32.32 -15.13 21.03
N GLU A 30 32.56 -13.87 20.70
CA GLU A 30 31.95 -12.72 21.37
C GLU A 30 30.58 -12.35 20.78
N ASP A 31 30.44 -12.44 19.46
CA ASP A 31 29.24 -12.02 18.75
C ASP A 31 28.81 -13.05 17.68
N PRO A 32 27.69 -13.78 17.90
CA PRO A 32 27.13 -14.69 16.90
C PRO A 32 26.73 -14.04 15.57
N SER A 33 26.57 -12.71 15.51
CA SER A 33 26.25 -11.99 14.27
C SER A 33 27.37 -12.10 13.22
N VAL A 34 28.60 -12.39 13.65
CA VAL A 34 29.82 -12.46 12.84
C VAL A 34 29.81 -13.65 11.87
N TYR A 35 29.20 -14.76 12.28
CA TYR A 35 29.04 -15.96 11.45
C TYR A 35 27.58 -16.24 11.07
N ALA A 36 26.70 -15.25 11.27
CA ALA A 36 25.30 -15.38 10.91
C ALA A 36 25.13 -15.74 9.43
N THR A 37 24.12 -16.55 9.13
CA THR A 37 23.67 -16.84 7.76
C THR A 37 23.00 -15.61 7.13
N ALA A 38 22.82 -15.64 5.80
CA ALA A 38 22.09 -14.58 5.10
C ALA A 38 20.65 -14.40 5.64
N ALA A 39 19.98 -15.50 6.02
CA ALA A 39 18.64 -15.45 6.61
C ALA A 39 18.63 -14.84 8.03
N GLU A 40 19.59 -15.20 8.88
CA GLU A 40 19.74 -14.60 10.23
C GLU A 40 20.01 -13.10 10.13
N ARG A 41 20.94 -12.68 9.25
CA ARG A 41 21.20 -11.25 8.99
C ARG A 41 19.96 -10.52 8.50
N MET A 42 19.18 -11.13 7.60
CA MET A 42 17.94 -10.52 7.12
C MET A 42 16.94 -10.30 8.26
N LEU A 43 16.79 -11.26 9.18
CA LEU A 43 15.92 -11.10 10.36
C LEU A 43 16.42 -9.99 11.29
N MET A 44 17.74 -9.93 11.55
CA MET A 44 18.35 -8.85 12.32
C MET A 44 18.08 -7.48 11.68
N ALA A 45 18.19 -7.39 10.35
CA ALA A 45 17.94 -6.16 9.60
C ALA A 45 16.46 -5.72 9.58
N ILE A 46 15.54 -6.69 9.54
CA ILE A 46 14.09 -6.47 9.64
C ILE A 46 13.73 -5.96 11.04
N GLY A 47 14.34 -6.53 12.07
CA GLY A 47 14.12 -6.20 13.47
C GLY A 47 12.85 -6.81 14.06
N GLU A 48 12.57 -6.44 15.30
CA GLU A 48 11.42 -6.96 16.05
C GLU A 48 10.09 -6.38 15.55
N PRO A 49 9.01 -7.19 15.52
CA PRO A 49 7.68 -6.69 15.17
C PRO A 49 7.06 -5.88 16.31
N GLU A 50 6.30 -4.87 15.93
CA GLU A 50 5.31 -4.23 16.80
C GLU A 50 4.07 -5.13 16.87
N LEU A 51 3.66 -5.46 18.10
CA LEU A 51 2.44 -6.23 18.35
C LEU A 51 1.24 -5.29 18.41
N ILE A 52 0.35 -5.40 17.44
CA ILE A 52 -0.87 -4.60 17.37
C ILE A 52 -2.04 -5.45 17.85
N ASP A 53 -2.57 -5.09 19.02
CA ASP A 53 -3.81 -5.66 19.53
C ASP A 53 -5.01 -5.03 18.79
N THR A 54 -5.56 -5.80 17.85
CA THR A 54 -6.65 -5.34 16.99
C THR A 54 -7.97 -5.18 17.73
N ALA A 55 -8.11 -5.67 18.97
CA ALA A 55 -9.31 -5.45 19.77
C ALA A 55 -9.51 -3.97 20.16
N ASN A 56 -8.44 -3.17 20.19
CA ASN A 56 -8.50 -1.76 20.56
C ASN A 56 -8.94 -0.83 19.42
N ASP A 57 -9.04 -1.34 18.19
CA ASP A 57 -9.44 -0.59 17.01
C ASP A 57 -10.63 -1.30 16.35
N GLU A 58 -11.79 -0.66 16.26
CA GLU A 58 -12.99 -1.29 15.71
C GLU A 58 -12.84 -1.79 14.27
N ARG A 59 -12.06 -1.09 13.43
CA ARG A 59 -11.82 -1.47 12.03
C ARG A 59 -10.93 -2.70 11.99
N LEU A 60 -9.81 -2.68 12.69
CA LEU A 60 -8.87 -3.80 12.75
C LEU A 60 -9.49 -5.03 13.43
N SER A 61 -10.28 -4.83 14.48
CA SER A 61 -11.06 -5.86 15.17
C SER A 61 -11.90 -6.69 14.18
N ARG A 62 -12.61 -6.01 13.26
CA ARG A 62 -13.43 -6.67 12.24
C ARG A 62 -12.61 -7.39 11.18
N LEU A 63 -11.48 -6.81 10.76
CA LEU A 63 -10.62 -7.39 9.73
C LEU A 63 -9.84 -8.60 10.23
N PHE A 64 -9.36 -8.56 11.47
CA PHE A 64 -8.45 -9.57 12.04
C PHE A 64 -9.08 -10.41 13.15
N SER A 65 -10.39 -10.25 13.40
CA SER A 65 -11.14 -11.01 14.42
C SER A 65 -10.51 -10.90 15.82
N ASN A 66 -10.12 -9.69 16.23
CA ASN A 66 -9.46 -9.40 17.51
C ASN A 66 -8.13 -10.15 17.74
N LYS A 67 -7.47 -10.63 16.68
CA LYS A 67 -6.13 -11.25 16.80
C LYS A 67 -5.06 -10.20 17.02
N VAL A 68 -4.00 -10.56 17.73
CA VAL A 68 -2.77 -9.77 17.77
C VAL A 68 -2.03 -10.00 16.45
N ILE A 69 -1.77 -8.92 15.71
CA ILE A 69 -1.01 -8.97 14.46
C ILE A 69 0.39 -8.41 14.67
N LYS A 70 1.36 -8.89 13.89
CA LYS A 70 2.73 -8.38 13.87
C LYS A 70 2.88 -7.38 12.74
N ARG A 71 3.38 -6.19 13.05
CA ARG A 71 3.76 -5.19 12.07
C ARG A 71 5.25 -4.92 12.16
N TYR A 72 5.96 -5.07 11.05
CA TYR A 72 7.40 -4.86 11.01
C TYR A 72 7.70 -3.43 10.55
N PRO A 73 8.37 -2.58 11.36
CA PRO A 73 8.69 -1.21 10.99
C PRO A 73 9.52 -1.11 9.69
N ALA A 74 10.33 -2.13 9.41
CA ALA A 74 11.06 -2.28 8.16
C ALA A 74 10.15 -2.22 6.93
N PHE A 75 8.87 -2.57 7.03
CA PHE A 75 7.92 -2.58 5.91
C PHE A 75 6.79 -1.56 6.07
N SER A 76 6.97 -0.53 6.88
CA SER A 76 5.94 0.50 7.18
C SER A 76 5.35 1.20 5.94
N GLN A 77 6.07 1.21 4.82
CA GLN A 77 5.65 1.82 3.56
C GLN A 77 4.93 0.86 2.60
N PHE A 78 4.62 -0.36 3.03
CA PHE A 78 3.85 -1.35 2.29
C PHE A 78 2.47 -1.47 2.94
N PHE A 79 1.43 -1.11 2.19
CA PHE A 79 0.05 -1.03 2.69
C PHE A 79 -0.77 -2.19 2.14
N GLY A 80 -1.50 -2.91 3.01
CA GLY A 80 -2.32 -4.06 2.61
C GLY A 80 -1.51 -5.30 2.24
N MET A 81 -0.29 -5.44 2.75
CA MET A 81 0.65 -6.55 2.48
C MET A 81 1.05 -7.34 3.73
N GLU A 82 0.32 -7.18 4.83
CA GLU A 82 0.65 -7.75 6.14
C GLU A 82 0.85 -9.28 6.07
N ASP A 83 -0.06 -9.98 5.38
CA ASP A 83 0.01 -11.43 5.22
C ASP A 83 1.23 -11.88 4.40
N ALA A 84 1.55 -11.16 3.32
CA ALA A 84 2.71 -11.46 2.48
C ALA A 84 4.03 -11.21 3.23
N ILE A 85 4.09 -10.14 4.02
CA ILE A 85 5.25 -9.80 4.83
C ILE A 85 5.44 -10.85 5.95
N GLU A 86 4.39 -11.26 6.66
CA GLU A 86 4.52 -12.30 7.68
C GLU A 86 4.95 -13.63 7.08
N GLN A 87 4.51 -14.00 5.87
CA GLN A 87 5.00 -15.19 5.16
C GLN A 87 6.48 -15.09 4.82
N ILE A 88 6.96 -13.95 4.31
CA ILE A 88 8.40 -13.72 4.04
C ILE A 88 9.20 -13.83 5.34
N VAL A 89 8.74 -13.19 6.42
CA VAL A 89 9.43 -13.25 7.72
C VAL A 89 9.40 -14.67 8.30
N SER A 90 8.31 -15.41 8.12
CA SER A 90 8.23 -16.81 8.53
C SER A 90 9.21 -17.69 7.76
N PHE A 91 9.30 -17.50 6.43
CA PHE A 91 10.28 -18.17 5.59
C PHE A 91 11.72 -17.91 6.08
N LEU A 92 12.05 -16.64 6.34
CA LEU A 92 13.34 -16.24 6.88
C LEU A 92 13.61 -16.86 8.26
N ARG A 93 12.60 -16.90 9.13
CA ARG A 93 12.70 -17.50 10.47
C ARG A 93 13.00 -18.99 10.37
N HIS A 94 12.31 -19.73 9.51
CA HIS A 94 12.57 -21.17 9.35
C HIS A 94 13.93 -21.41 8.69
N ALA A 95 14.30 -20.61 7.68
CA ALA A 95 15.62 -20.67 7.05
C ALA A 95 16.76 -20.38 8.04
N SER A 96 16.61 -19.39 8.93
CA SER A 96 17.58 -19.06 9.99
C SER A 96 17.78 -20.19 11.00
N GLN A 97 16.79 -21.07 11.14
CA GLN A 97 16.85 -22.23 12.03
C GLN A 97 17.50 -23.45 11.34
N GLY A 98 17.82 -23.36 10.04
CA GLY A 98 18.36 -24.46 9.25
C GLY A 98 17.32 -25.50 8.82
N LEU A 99 16.04 -25.10 8.73
CA LEU A 99 14.95 -25.95 8.24
C LEU A 99 14.92 -25.99 6.71
N GLU A 100 13.90 -26.63 6.13
CA GLU A 100 13.78 -26.88 4.69
C GLU A 100 13.81 -25.60 3.86
N GLU A 101 13.26 -24.51 4.37
CA GLU A 101 13.25 -23.19 3.73
C GLU A 101 14.67 -22.66 3.43
N SER A 102 15.69 -23.11 4.17
CA SER A 102 17.09 -22.77 3.88
C SER A 102 17.59 -23.35 2.54
N LYS A 103 16.90 -24.36 2.00
CA LYS A 103 17.20 -25.05 0.74
C LYS A 103 16.23 -24.70 -0.38
N GLN A 104 15.38 -23.69 -0.18
CA GLN A 104 14.36 -23.28 -1.13
C GLN A 104 14.60 -21.87 -1.67
N VAL A 105 14.10 -21.64 -2.88
CA VAL A 105 14.00 -20.30 -3.47
C VAL A 105 12.76 -19.61 -2.93
N LEU A 106 12.91 -18.40 -2.38
CA LEU A 106 11.79 -17.56 -2.02
C LEU A 106 11.17 -16.98 -3.29
N TYR A 107 9.93 -17.34 -3.60
CA TYR A 107 9.28 -16.96 -4.84
C TYR A 107 8.06 -16.07 -4.60
N LEU A 108 8.14 -14.81 -5.08
CA LEU A 108 7.02 -13.88 -5.02
C LEU A 108 6.13 -14.03 -6.27
N LEU A 109 4.90 -14.45 -6.04
CA LEU A 109 3.89 -14.65 -7.08
C LEU A 109 2.80 -13.58 -6.97
N GLY A 110 2.46 -12.91 -8.07
CA GLY A 110 1.48 -11.82 -8.01
C GLY A 110 1.25 -11.14 -9.35
N PRO A 111 0.24 -10.28 -9.46
CA PRO A 111 -0.02 -9.53 -10.69
C PRO A 111 1.05 -8.46 -10.97
N VAL A 112 1.03 -7.94 -12.20
CA VAL A 112 1.93 -6.87 -12.64
C VAL A 112 1.62 -5.58 -11.87
N GLY A 113 2.64 -4.99 -11.24
CA GLY A 113 2.43 -3.80 -10.39
C GLY A 113 1.82 -4.11 -9.02
N GLY A 114 1.75 -5.39 -8.61
CA GLY A 114 1.37 -5.79 -7.25
C GLY A 114 2.45 -5.56 -6.18
N GLY A 115 3.52 -4.82 -6.48
CA GLY A 115 4.56 -4.46 -5.49
C GLY A 115 5.65 -5.51 -5.20
N LYS A 116 5.71 -6.62 -5.96
CA LYS A 116 6.76 -7.66 -5.83
C LYS A 116 8.18 -7.11 -5.94
N SER A 117 8.47 -6.35 -6.99
CA SER A 117 9.80 -5.74 -7.18
C SER A 117 10.12 -4.70 -6.12
N SER A 118 9.11 -4.01 -5.58
CA SER A 118 9.31 -3.09 -4.46
C SER A 118 9.67 -3.83 -3.17
N LEU A 119 9.07 -5.01 -2.92
CA LEU A 119 9.45 -5.88 -1.81
C LEU A 119 10.88 -6.42 -1.99
N ALA A 120 11.23 -6.88 -3.20
CA ALA A 120 12.58 -7.34 -3.52
C ALA A 120 13.62 -6.23 -3.29
N GLU A 121 13.34 -5.01 -3.74
CA GLU A 121 14.18 -3.84 -3.50
C GLU A 121 14.33 -3.56 -2.00
N ARG A 122 13.24 -3.65 -1.24
CA ARG A 122 13.30 -3.45 0.21
C ARG A 122 14.16 -4.52 0.90
N LEU A 123 14.07 -5.78 0.50
CA LEU A 123 14.89 -6.86 1.05
C LEU A 123 16.38 -6.64 0.76
N LYS A 124 16.73 -6.18 -0.45
CA LYS A 124 18.12 -5.81 -0.77
C LYS A 124 18.62 -4.67 0.11
N VAL A 125 17.85 -3.61 0.28
CA VAL A 125 18.18 -2.49 1.19
C VAL A 125 18.33 -2.95 2.65
N LEU A 126 17.58 -3.96 3.09
CA LEU A 126 17.74 -4.53 4.43
C LEU A 126 19.02 -5.36 4.54
N MET A 127 19.38 -6.11 3.49
CA MET A 127 20.64 -6.86 3.45
C MET A 127 21.87 -5.95 3.58
N GLU A 128 21.84 -4.74 3.01
CA GLU A 128 22.94 -3.75 3.12
C GLU A 128 23.18 -3.24 4.56
N LYS A 129 22.26 -3.49 5.50
CA LYS A 129 22.41 -3.01 6.89
C LYS A 129 23.33 -3.88 7.73
N MET A 130 23.52 -5.14 7.36
CA MET A 130 24.28 -6.11 8.16
C MET A 130 25.59 -6.46 7.44
N PRO A 131 26.75 -6.39 8.12
CA PRO A 131 28.02 -6.74 7.49
C PRO A 131 28.14 -8.25 7.26
N ILE A 132 29.04 -8.60 6.35
CA ILE A 132 29.51 -9.97 6.11
C ILE A 132 31.01 -10.04 6.38
N TYR A 133 31.48 -11.22 6.78
CA TYR A 133 32.89 -11.51 6.93
C TYR A 133 33.29 -12.46 5.81
N CYS A 134 34.33 -12.08 5.06
CA CYS A 134 34.77 -12.82 3.88
C CYS A 134 36.26 -13.08 3.96
N ILE A 135 36.73 -14.13 3.30
CA ILE A 135 38.15 -14.30 3.00
C ILE A 135 38.61 -13.11 2.15
N LYS A 136 39.69 -12.46 2.55
CA LYS A 136 40.27 -11.33 1.81
C LYS A 136 40.63 -11.77 0.39
N ASP A 137 40.31 -10.91 -0.58
CA ASP A 137 40.55 -11.13 -2.02
C ASP A 137 39.75 -12.28 -2.66
N SER A 138 38.89 -12.97 -1.90
CA SER A 138 37.99 -13.99 -2.46
C SER A 138 37.08 -13.37 -3.52
N PRO A 139 36.99 -13.96 -4.73
CA PRO A 139 36.17 -13.42 -5.82
C PRO A 139 34.66 -13.66 -5.63
N ILE A 140 34.28 -14.49 -4.66
CA ILE A 140 32.88 -14.88 -4.39
C ILE A 140 32.42 -14.51 -2.99
N ASN A 141 33.07 -13.57 -2.29
CA ASN A 141 32.74 -13.22 -0.90
C ASN A 141 32.61 -14.47 0.01
N GLU A 142 33.55 -15.42 -0.06
CA GLU A 142 33.47 -16.70 0.63
C GLU A 142 33.59 -16.53 2.15
N SER A 143 32.77 -17.27 2.90
CA SER A 143 32.83 -17.28 4.37
C SER A 143 34.16 -17.88 4.85
N PRO A 144 34.85 -17.28 5.83
CA PRO A 144 36.06 -17.87 6.43
C PRO A 144 35.81 -19.25 7.05
N LEU A 145 34.57 -19.54 7.45
CA LEU A 145 34.20 -20.86 7.99
C LEU A 145 34.26 -21.98 6.94
N GLY A 146 34.26 -21.65 5.64
CA GLY A 146 34.45 -22.62 4.56
C GLY A 146 35.82 -23.30 4.55
N LEU A 147 36.80 -22.76 5.29
CA LEU A 147 38.15 -23.34 5.43
C LEU A 147 38.20 -24.58 6.34
N PHE A 148 37.15 -24.82 7.15
CA PHE A 148 37.14 -25.86 8.19
C PHE A 148 36.18 -26.99 7.84
N ASP A 149 36.55 -28.22 8.19
CA ASP A 149 35.73 -29.41 7.94
C ASP A 149 34.75 -29.67 9.11
N SER A 150 33.48 -29.92 8.79
CA SER A 150 32.43 -30.17 9.80
C SER A 150 32.66 -31.46 10.62
N GLY A 151 33.30 -32.45 10.02
CA GLY A 151 33.65 -33.73 10.62
C GLY A 151 34.84 -33.62 11.55
N GLU A 152 35.93 -33.03 11.06
CA GLU A 152 37.23 -32.95 11.76
C GLU A 152 37.28 -31.77 12.75
N ASP A 153 36.95 -30.55 12.31
CA ASP A 153 37.15 -29.32 13.09
C ASP A 153 35.91 -28.92 13.90
N GLY A 154 34.73 -29.43 13.53
CA GLY A 154 33.46 -28.95 14.08
C GLY A 154 33.27 -29.17 15.59
N ALA A 155 33.98 -30.13 16.21
CA ALA A 155 33.97 -30.28 17.67
C ALA A 155 34.79 -29.17 18.35
N ILE A 156 35.98 -28.89 17.81
CA ILE A 156 36.91 -27.87 18.30
C ILE A 156 36.27 -26.49 18.19
N LEU A 157 35.70 -26.16 17.03
CA LEU A 157 35.06 -24.86 16.80
C LEU A 157 33.87 -24.60 17.73
N LYS A 158 33.14 -25.65 18.10
CA LYS A 158 32.04 -25.55 19.06
C LYS A 158 32.53 -25.36 20.49
N GLU A 159 33.55 -26.09 20.92
CA GLU A 159 34.09 -26.01 22.28
C GLU A 159 34.84 -24.69 22.52
N ASP A 160 35.68 -24.27 21.57
CA ASP A 160 36.58 -23.13 21.75
C ASP A 160 35.92 -21.78 21.40
N TYR A 161 35.04 -21.77 20.39
CA TYR A 161 34.45 -20.53 19.83
C TYR A 161 32.92 -20.51 19.82
N GLY A 162 32.24 -21.58 20.23
CA GLY A 162 30.77 -21.63 20.28
C GLY A 162 30.08 -21.79 18.93
N ILE A 163 30.81 -22.14 17.87
CA ILE A 163 30.27 -22.26 16.51
C ILE A 163 29.69 -23.67 16.30
N ASP A 164 28.38 -23.77 16.11
CA ASP A 164 27.73 -25.05 15.83
C ASP A 164 28.06 -25.61 14.44
N LYS A 165 28.10 -26.94 14.32
CA LYS A 165 28.38 -27.67 13.06
C LYS A 165 27.48 -27.27 11.89
N ARG A 166 26.27 -26.76 12.15
CA ARG A 166 25.33 -26.29 11.11
C ARG A 166 25.87 -25.13 10.28
N TYR A 167 26.82 -24.36 10.81
CA TYR A 167 27.48 -23.25 10.13
C TYR A 167 28.67 -23.69 9.27
N LEU A 168 29.10 -24.95 9.39
CA LEU A 168 30.22 -25.55 8.67
C LEU A 168 29.74 -26.41 7.49
N GLY A 169 28.60 -26.06 6.89
CA GLY A 169 28.09 -26.74 5.68
C GLY A 169 28.88 -26.41 4.41
N ASN A 170 29.78 -25.43 4.53
CA ASN A 170 30.75 -24.91 3.57
C ASN A 170 31.58 -25.97 2.82
N ILE A 171 31.81 -25.87 1.52
CA ILE A 171 33.06 -26.38 0.93
C ILE A 171 33.99 -25.21 0.62
N MET A 172 35.31 -25.44 0.63
CA MET A 172 36.25 -24.45 0.11
C MET A 172 36.05 -24.24 -1.38
N SER A 173 36.05 -22.99 -1.83
CA SER A 173 36.02 -22.67 -3.26
C SER A 173 37.29 -23.15 -3.96
N PRO A 174 37.24 -23.35 -5.29
CA PRO A 174 38.43 -23.70 -6.06
C PRO A 174 39.55 -22.67 -5.89
N TRP A 175 39.18 -21.39 -5.79
CA TRP A 175 40.13 -20.29 -5.55
C TRP A 175 40.80 -20.43 -4.17
N ALA A 176 40.02 -20.70 -3.12
CA ALA A 176 40.56 -20.90 -1.77
C ALA A 176 41.46 -22.14 -1.70
N VAL A 177 41.09 -23.24 -2.36
CA VAL A 177 41.91 -24.45 -2.46
C VAL A 177 43.26 -24.15 -3.13
N LYS A 178 43.28 -23.37 -4.21
CA LYS A 178 44.53 -22.95 -4.86
C LYS A 178 45.41 -22.14 -3.90
N ARG A 179 44.85 -21.16 -3.20
CA ARG A 179 45.58 -20.34 -2.22
C ARG A 179 46.10 -21.16 -1.04
N LEU A 180 45.31 -22.11 -0.53
CA LEU A 180 45.75 -23.00 0.55
C LEU A 180 46.98 -23.83 0.15
N ASN A 181 47.01 -24.33 -1.10
CA ASN A 181 48.18 -25.04 -1.62
C ASN A 181 49.41 -24.13 -1.75
N GLU A 182 49.22 -22.88 -2.19
CA GLU A 182 50.29 -21.87 -2.28
C GLU A 182 50.83 -21.48 -0.89
N PHE A 183 49.97 -21.47 0.13
CA PHE A 183 50.35 -21.27 1.53
C PHE A 183 50.94 -22.52 2.20
N GLY A 184 51.08 -23.63 1.47
CA GLY A 184 51.63 -24.88 2.00
C GLY A 184 50.72 -25.57 3.03
N GLY A 185 49.41 -25.34 2.96
CA GLY A 185 48.42 -25.88 3.90
C GLY A 185 48.21 -25.05 5.16
N ASP A 186 48.87 -23.90 5.29
CA ASP A 186 48.75 -23.02 6.45
C ASP A 186 47.52 -22.09 6.32
N VAL A 187 46.42 -22.47 6.96
CA VAL A 187 45.18 -21.67 6.98
C VAL A 187 45.35 -20.32 7.68
N THR A 188 46.37 -20.13 8.52
CA THR A 188 46.57 -18.89 9.27
C THR A 188 47.03 -17.73 8.40
N GLN A 189 47.48 -18.01 7.17
CA GLN A 189 47.84 -16.99 6.18
C GLN A 189 46.61 -16.34 5.53
N PHE A 190 45.42 -16.96 5.62
CA PHE A 190 44.20 -16.31 5.20
C PHE A 190 43.86 -15.14 6.12
N LYS A 191 43.51 -14.01 5.49
CA LYS A 191 42.97 -12.84 6.16
C LYS A 191 41.46 -12.79 5.96
N VAL A 192 40.77 -12.17 6.91
CA VAL A 192 39.33 -11.95 6.87
C VAL A 192 39.08 -10.44 6.73
N VAL A 193 38.10 -10.08 5.92
CA VAL A 193 37.62 -8.71 5.76
C VAL A 193 36.17 -8.62 6.15
N LYS A 194 35.83 -7.62 6.97
CA LYS A 194 34.45 -7.21 7.20
C LYS A 194 34.07 -6.23 6.11
N ARG A 195 32.99 -6.53 5.39
CA ARG A 195 32.45 -5.70 4.31
C ARG A 195 30.94 -5.63 4.43
N TYR A 196 30.33 -4.58 3.90
CA TYR A 196 28.88 -4.48 3.83
C TYR A 196 28.37 -4.91 2.46
N PRO A 197 27.31 -5.74 2.39
CA PRO A 197 26.61 -5.98 1.15
C PRO A 197 26.22 -4.66 0.48
N SER A 198 26.29 -4.62 -0.84
CA SER A 198 26.05 -3.41 -1.62
C SER A 198 25.50 -3.74 -3.00
N GLN A 199 24.34 -3.18 -3.32
CA GLN A 199 23.76 -3.26 -4.65
C GLN A 199 24.62 -2.53 -5.69
N LEU A 200 25.13 -1.35 -5.32
CA LEU A 200 25.90 -0.49 -6.23
C LEU A 200 27.25 -1.11 -6.61
N ASN A 201 27.93 -1.69 -5.63
CA ASN A 201 29.24 -2.33 -5.84
C ASN A 201 29.12 -3.83 -6.17
N GLN A 202 27.89 -4.36 -6.26
CA GLN A 202 27.59 -5.78 -6.47
C GLN A 202 28.26 -6.71 -5.44
N ILE A 203 28.35 -6.29 -4.19
CA ILE A 203 28.94 -7.08 -3.10
C ILE A 203 27.81 -7.84 -2.40
N ALA A 204 27.82 -9.17 -2.46
CA ALA A 204 26.83 -10.08 -1.87
C ALA A 204 25.37 -9.83 -2.30
N ILE A 205 25.08 -8.86 -3.17
CA ILE A 205 23.76 -8.60 -3.73
C ILE A 205 23.90 -8.56 -5.24
N SER A 206 23.15 -9.42 -5.92
CA SER A 206 23.14 -9.49 -7.37
C SER A 206 21.72 -9.58 -7.92
N LYS A 207 21.56 -9.11 -9.15
CA LYS A 207 20.30 -9.15 -9.89
C LYS A 207 20.55 -9.82 -11.23
N THR A 208 19.77 -10.84 -11.53
CA THR A 208 19.80 -11.57 -12.80
C THR A 208 18.44 -11.45 -13.47
N GLU A 209 18.46 -11.15 -14.77
CA GLU A 209 17.28 -11.06 -15.62
C GLU A 209 17.41 -12.09 -16.75
N PRO A 210 16.29 -12.63 -17.26
CA PRO A 210 16.30 -13.49 -18.43
C PRO A 210 16.84 -12.72 -19.64
N GLY A 211 17.79 -13.34 -20.34
CA GLY A 211 18.22 -12.87 -21.65
C GLY A 211 17.34 -13.45 -22.76
N ASP A 212 17.66 -13.15 -24.02
CA ASP A 212 17.00 -13.83 -25.14
C ASP A 212 17.21 -15.35 -25.05
N GLU A 213 16.17 -16.16 -25.33
CA GLU A 213 16.23 -17.63 -25.27
C GLU A 213 17.40 -18.24 -26.07
N ASN A 214 17.83 -17.55 -27.14
CA ASN A 214 18.93 -17.98 -28.00
C ASN A 214 20.32 -17.62 -27.48
N ASN A 215 20.43 -16.64 -26.58
CA ASN A 215 21.70 -16.08 -26.10
C ASN A 215 21.88 -16.20 -24.58
N GLN A 216 20.86 -16.64 -23.84
CA GLN A 216 20.98 -16.80 -22.40
C GLN A 216 21.77 -18.06 -22.07
N ASP A 217 22.98 -17.84 -21.58
CA ASP A 217 23.91 -18.87 -21.15
C ASP A 217 23.91 -18.99 -19.61
N ILE A 218 24.19 -20.20 -19.13
CA ILE A 218 24.32 -20.53 -17.69
C ILE A 218 25.38 -19.63 -17.01
N SER A 219 26.32 -19.10 -17.79
CA SER A 219 27.35 -18.16 -17.33
C SER A 219 26.80 -16.90 -16.65
N ALA A 220 25.56 -16.50 -16.93
CA ALA A 220 24.90 -15.39 -16.21
C ALA A 220 24.74 -15.66 -14.71
N LEU A 221 24.62 -16.93 -14.31
CA LEU A 221 24.52 -17.34 -12.91
C LEU A 221 25.85 -17.80 -12.34
N VAL A 222 26.62 -18.60 -13.09
CA VAL A 222 27.78 -19.31 -12.54
C VAL A 222 29.12 -18.67 -12.87
N GLY A 223 29.17 -17.72 -13.81
CA GLY A 223 30.40 -17.13 -14.33
C GLY A 223 30.93 -17.82 -15.58
N LYS A 224 32.11 -17.41 -16.05
CA LYS A 224 32.76 -17.98 -17.26
C LYS A 224 34.25 -17.76 -17.23
N VAL A 225 35.00 -18.45 -18.08
CA VAL A 225 36.44 -18.19 -18.25
C VAL A 225 36.69 -16.83 -18.91
N ASP A 226 37.68 -16.09 -18.40
CA ASP A 226 38.18 -14.87 -19.03
C ASP A 226 39.24 -15.24 -20.07
N ILE A 227 38.86 -15.11 -21.35
CA ILE A 227 39.72 -15.42 -22.50
C ILE A 227 41.05 -14.66 -22.43
N ARG A 228 41.06 -13.45 -21.85
CA ARG A 228 42.29 -12.62 -21.75
C ARG A 228 43.32 -13.20 -20.80
N LYS A 229 42.91 -14.02 -19.83
CA LYS A 229 43.79 -14.64 -18.85
C LYS A 229 44.34 -16.00 -19.31
N LEU A 230 43.87 -16.51 -20.45
CA LEU A 230 44.32 -17.79 -21.00
C LEU A 230 45.74 -17.75 -21.58
N GLU A 231 46.34 -16.56 -21.72
CA GLU A 231 47.76 -16.42 -22.05
C GLU A 231 48.65 -16.85 -20.87
N ASP A 232 48.22 -16.57 -19.64
CA ASP A 232 48.99 -16.79 -18.41
C ASP A 232 48.55 -18.04 -17.63
N PHE A 233 47.30 -18.46 -17.80
CA PHE A 233 46.66 -19.52 -17.02
C PHE A 233 45.95 -20.55 -17.90
N SER A 234 45.82 -21.79 -17.42
CA SER A 234 45.05 -22.82 -18.13
C SER A 234 43.53 -22.55 -18.03
N GLN A 235 42.74 -23.13 -18.94
CA GLN A 235 41.28 -22.94 -18.98
C GLN A 235 40.56 -23.40 -17.70
N ASN A 236 41.10 -24.42 -17.03
CA ASN A 236 40.60 -24.93 -15.77
C ASN A 236 41.26 -24.28 -14.54
N ASP A 237 42.12 -23.27 -14.72
CA ASP A 237 42.70 -22.52 -13.62
C ASP A 237 41.67 -21.55 -13.03
N THR A 238 41.59 -21.52 -11.71
CA THR A 238 40.62 -20.70 -10.97
C THR A 238 40.90 -19.21 -11.12
N ASP A 239 42.15 -18.82 -11.36
CA ASP A 239 42.53 -17.43 -11.60
C ASP A 239 42.15 -16.94 -13.00
N ALA A 240 41.99 -17.86 -13.97
CA ALA A 240 41.44 -17.59 -15.29
C ALA A 240 39.91 -17.46 -15.28
N TYR A 241 39.25 -17.92 -14.21
CA TYR A 241 37.79 -17.90 -14.11
C TYR A 241 37.27 -16.52 -13.70
N SER A 242 36.31 -15.99 -14.46
CA SER A 242 35.56 -14.79 -14.12
C SER A 242 34.32 -15.17 -13.31
N TYR A 243 34.41 -14.97 -12.00
CA TYR A 243 33.34 -15.16 -11.02
C TYR A 243 32.28 -14.05 -11.08
N SER A 244 31.87 -13.64 -12.28
CA SER A 244 30.92 -12.54 -12.51
C SER A 244 29.45 -12.98 -12.53
N GLY A 245 29.17 -14.26 -12.24
CA GLY A 245 27.82 -14.81 -12.25
C GLY A 245 26.98 -14.33 -11.06
N GLY A 246 25.65 -14.34 -11.21
CA GLY A 246 24.72 -13.96 -10.16
C GLY A 246 24.94 -14.69 -8.83
N LEU A 247 25.14 -16.02 -8.87
CA LEU A 247 25.42 -16.82 -7.67
C LEU A 247 26.78 -16.48 -7.05
N CYS A 248 27.79 -16.18 -7.87
CA CYS A 248 29.11 -15.78 -7.39
C CYS A 248 29.05 -14.47 -6.60
N MET A 249 28.41 -13.46 -7.18
CA MET A 249 28.35 -12.11 -6.61
C MET A 249 27.39 -12.03 -5.42
N ALA A 250 26.35 -12.87 -5.37
CA ALA A 250 25.33 -12.88 -4.32
C ALA A 250 25.64 -13.80 -3.13
N ASN A 251 26.79 -14.49 -3.14
CA ASN A 251 27.16 -15.36 -2.03
C ASN A 251 27.21 -14.59 -0.70
N GLN A 252 26.78 -15.25 0.38
CA GLN A 252 26.50 -14.64 1.69
C GLN A 252 25.44 -13.52 1.70
N GLY A 253 24.73 -13.24 0.61
CA GLY A 253 23.69 -12.21 0.60
C GLY A 253 22.44 -12.63 -0.16
N LEU A 254 22.07 -11.87 -1.20
CA LEU A 254 20.78 -12.01 -1.87
C LEU A 254 20.91 -11.95 -3.40
N LEU A 255 20.49 -13.02 -4.07
CA LEU A 255 20.31 -13.08 -5.52
C LEU A 255 18.85 -12.81 -5.86
N GLU A 256 18.58 -11.73 -6.60
CA GLU A 256 17.27 -11.47 -7.21
C GLU A 256 17.22 -12.04 -8.64
N PHE A 257 16.36 -13.01 -8.90
CA PHE A 257 16.07 -13.51 -10.26
C PHE A 257 14.70 -12.99 -10.72
N VAL A 258 14.73 -11.96 -11.56
CA VAL A 258 13.53 -11.34 -12.15
C VAL A 258 12.95 -12.25 -13.22
N GLU A 259 11.63 -12.48 -13.22
CA GLU A 259 10.92 -13.24 -14.25
C GLU A 259 11.58 -14.60 -14.58
N MET A 260 12.01 -15.30 -13.52
CA MET A 260 12.83 -16.51 -13.59
C MET A 260 12.33 -17.57 -14.58
N PHE A 261 11.01 -17.73 -14.71
CA PHE A 261 10.41 -18.75 -15.59
C PHE A 261 10.41 -18.41 -17.09
N LYS A 262 10.87 -17.21 -17.48
CA LYS A 262 11.21 -16.93 -18.88
C LYS A 262 12.55 -17.54 -19.28
N ALA A 263 13.42 -17.85 -18.32
CA ALA A 263 14.70 -18.47 -18.61
C ALA A 263 14.52 -19.96 -18.97
N PRO A 264 15.33 -20.51 -19.90
CA PRO A 264 15.32 -21.94 -20.18
C PRO A 264 15.63 -22.77 -18.93
N ILE A 265 14.98 -23.92 -18.76
CA ILE A 265 15.15 -24.79 -17.57
C ILE A 265 16.62 -25.14 -17.26
N LYS A 266 17.46 -25.27 -18.30
CA LYS A 266 18.90 -25.55 -18.15
C LYS A 266 19.64 -24.47 -17.36
N VAL A 267 19.22 -23.21 -17.52
CA VAL A 267 19.77 -22.06 -16.77
C VAL A 267 19.36 -22.13 -15.31
N LEU A 268 18.25 -22.78 -14.97
CA LEU A 268 17.76 -22.87 -13.60
C LEU A 268 18.43 -23.99 -12.78
N HIS A 269 19.06 -24.99 -13.43
CA HIS A 269 19.67 -26.13 -12.72
C HIS A 269 20.73 -25.75 -11.67
N PRO A 270 21.64 -24.79 -11.90
CA PRO A 270 22.60 -24.36 -10.87
C PRO A 270 21.93 -23.81 -9.60
N LEU A 271 20.72 -23.25 -9.69
CA LEU A 271 20.00 -22.77 -8.51
C LEU A 271 19.63 -23.94 -7.59
N LEU A 272 19.32 -25.10 -8.16
CA LEU A 272 18.92 -26.29 -7.41
C LEU A 272 20.08 -26.88 -6.61
N THR A 273 21.25 -26.98 -7.23
CA THR A 273 22.45 -27.44 -6.54
C THR A 273 22.88 -26.41 -5.52
N ALA A 274 22.81 -25.11 -5.84
CA ALA A 274 23.16 -24.03 -4.94
C ALA A 274 22.29 -24.01 -3.67
N THR A 275 20.99 -24.27 -3.76
CA THR A 275 20.15 -24.31 -2.56
C THR A 275 20.24 -25.63 -1.81
N GLN A 276 20.42 -26.77 -2.49
CA GLN A 276 20.43 -28.08 -1.83
C GLN A 276 21.80 -28.46 -1.26
N GLU A 277 22.86 -28.33 -2.06
CA GLU A 277 24.22 -28.76 -1.74
C GLU A 277 25.08 -27.60 -1.22
N LYS A 278 24.52 -26.38 -1.21
CA LYS A 278 25.25 -25.13 -0.90
C LYS A 278 26.47 -24.91 -1.78
N ASN A 279 26.44 -25.46 -2.99
CA ASN A 279 27.47 -25.28 -3.99
C ASN A 279 26.90 -25.45 -5.41
N TYR A 280 27.64 -25.00 -6.41
CA TYR A 280 27.28 -25.17 -7.82
C TYR A 280 28.53 -25.32 -8.67
N ASN A 281 28.37 -25.94 -9.84
CA ASN A 281 29.47 -26.09 -10.79
C ASN A 281 29.56 -24.89 -11.72
N GLY A 282 30.79 -24.50 -12.05
CA GLY A 282 31.07 -23.51 -13.07
C GLY A 282 30.77 -24.04 -14.49
N THR A 283 30.95 -23.17 -15.48
CA THR A 283 30.82 -23.54 -16.91
C THR A 283 31.92 -24.47 -17.41
N GLU A 284 33.06 -24.50 -16.71
CA GLU A 284 34.22 -25.31 -17.05
C GLU A 284 34.47 -26.37 -15.99
N ASN A 285 35.44 -27.26 -16.23
CA ASN A 285 35.86 -28.28 -15.29
C ASN A 285 36.71 -27.71 -14.14
N ILE A 286 36.17 -26.71 -13.44
CA ILE A 286 36.64 -26.21 -12.16
C ILE A 286 35.88 -26.92 -11.03
N GLY A 287 36.44 -26.94 -9.83
CA GLY A 287 35.75 -27.51 -8.66
C GLY A 287 34.43 -26.79 -8.36
N ALA A 288 33.60 -27.42 -7.52
CA ALA A 288 32.35 -26.82 -7.07
C ALA A 288 32.59 -25.52 -6.29
N ILE A 289 31.77 -24.50 -6.54
CA ILE A 289 31.85 -23.17 -5.95
C ILE A 289 30.81 -23.08 -4.83
N PRO A 290 31.17 -22.71 -3.59
CA PRO A 290 30.23 -22.64 -2.47
C PRO A 290 29.25 -21.46 -2.60
N PHE A 291 28.07 -21.64 -2.01
CA PHE A 291 27.00 -20.64 -1.97
C PHE A 291 26.23 -20.72 -0.64
N ASP A 292 26.33 -19.66 0.17
CA ASP A 292 25.57 -19.42 1.42
C ASP A 292 24.59 -18.24 1.29
N GLY A 293 24.26 -17.84 0.07
CA GLY A 293 23.31 -16.76 -0.20
C GLY A 293 21.85 -17.22 -0.16
N MET A 294 20.95 -16.24 -0.20
CA MET A 294 19.53 -16.45 -0.41
C MET A 294 19.16 -16.19 -1.87
N ILE A 295 18.19 -16.94 -2.39
CA ILE A 295 17.68 -16.73 -3.75
C ILE A 295 16.22 -16.25 -3.64
N LEU A 296 15.97 -15.10 -4.22
CA LEU A 296 14.67 -14.47 -4.35
C LEU A 296 14.29 -14.43 -5.82
N ALA A 297 13.18 -15.06 -6.19
CA ALA A 297 12.63 -15.00 -7.53
C ALA A 297 11.25 -14.34 -7.53
N HIS A 298 10.86 -13.74 -8.64
CA HIS A 298 9.49 -13.25 -8.80
C HIS A 298 9.04 -13.31 -10.25
N SER A 299 7.75 -13.57 -10.47
CA SER A 299 7.16 -13.72 -11.80
C SER A 299 5.65 -13.48 -11.75
N ASN A 300 4.97 -13.50 -12.91
CA ASN A 300 3.53 -13.34 -13.01
C ASN A 300 2.79 -14.70 -12.93
N GLU A 301 1.46 -14.63 -12.78
CA GLU A 301 0.62 -15.83 -12.66
C GLU A 301 0.66 -16.71 -13.91
N SER A 302 0.61 -16.12 -15.12
CA SER A 302 0.61 -16.86 -16.38
C SER A 302 1.88 -17.69 -16.60
N GLU A 303 3.04 -17.15 -16.24
CA GLU A 303 4.34 -17.83 -16.29
C GLU A 303 4.37 -18.96 -15.29
N TRP A 304 3.95 -18.71 -14.05
CA TRP A 304 3.89 -19.73 -13.01
C TRP A 304 2.99 -20.91 -13.41
N GLN A 305 1.78 -20.63 -13.90
CA GLN A 305 0.85 -21.68 -14.35
C GLN A 305 1.43 -22.47 -15.52
N SER A 306 2.07 -21.81 -16.48
CA SER A 306 2.72 -22.49 -17.62
C SER A 306 3.85 -23.38 -17.15
N PHE A 307 4.69 -22.89 -16.23
CA PHE A 307 5.82 -23.62 -15.66
C PHE A 307 5.35 -24.82 -14.81
N LYS A 308 4.33 -24.62 -13.97
CA LYS A 308 3.76 -25.65 -13.09
C LYS A 308 3.10 -26.80 -13.85
N ASN A 309 2.50 -26.51 -15.01
CA ASN A 309 1.81 -27.52 -15.81
C ASN A 309 2.76 -28.45 -16.58
N ASP A 310 4.04 -28.09 -16.71
CA ASP A 310 5.06 -28.93 -17.32
C ASP A 310 5.64 -29.93 -16.30
N ARG A 311 5.43 -31.22 -16.54
CA ARG A 311 5.90 -32.30 -15.66
C ARG A 311 7.42 -32.39 -15.54
N ASN A 312 8.17 -31.87 -16.50
CA ASN A 312 9.64 -31.84 -16.41
C ASN A 312 10.14 -30.91 -15.29
N ASN A 313 9.29 -30.01 -14.80
CA ASN A 313 9.63 -29.02 -13.79
C ASN A 313 9.31 -29.45 -12.36
N GLU A 314 8.77 -30.66 -12.14
CA GLU A 314 8.32 -31.14 -10.83
C GLU A 314 9.39 -31.02 -9.74
N ALA A 315 10.63 -31.42 -10.05
CA ALA A 315 11.76 -31.32 -9.13
C ALA A 315 12.17 -29.87 -8.79
N PHE A 316 11.78 -28.89 -9.61
CA PHE A 316 12.01 -27.48 -9.35
C PHE A 316 10.90 -26.90 -8.45
N ILE A 317 9.66 -27.35 -8.63
CA ILE A 317 8.50 -26.88 -7.87
C ILE A 317 8.66 -27.17 -6.37
N ASP A 318 9.15 -28.35 -6.00
CA ASP A 318 9.37 -28.73 -4.60
C ASP A 318 10.42 -27.86 -3.88
N ARG A 319 11.29 -27.19 -4.65
CA ARG A 319 12.36 -26.33 -4.14
C ARG A 319 11.99 -24.85 -4.13
N ILE A 320 10.71 -24.52 -4.34
CA ILE A 320 10.20 -23.16 -4.28
C ILE A 320 9.28 -22.98 -3.08
N SER A 321 9.52 -21.92 -2.31
CA SER A 321 8.57 -21.41 -1.32
C SER A 321 7.78 -20.25 -1.91
N ILE A 322 6.49 -20.45 -2.16
CA ILE A 322 5.63 -19.46 -2.83
C ILE A 322 5.04 -18.51 -1.79
N VAL A 323 5.27 -17.22 -1.97
CA VAL A 323 4.55 -16.15 -1.27
C VAL A 323 3.71 -15.38 -2.27
N LYS A 324 2.39 -15.40 -2.07
CA LYS A 324 1.46 -14.63 -2.91
C LYS A 324 1.45 -13.16 -2.49
N VAL A 325 1.56 -12.28 -3.46
CA VAL A 325 1.53 -10.81 -3.32
C VAL A 325 0.38 -10.28 -4.18
N PRO A 326 -0.88 -10.38 -3.69
CA PRO A 326 -2.04 -9.85 -4.40
C PRO A 326 -2.06 -8.31 -4.39
N TYR A 327 -2.91 -7.71 -5.21
CA TYR A 327 -3.22 -6.29 -5.06
C TYR A 327 -3.91 -6.00 -3.73
N CYS A 328 -3.77 -4.75 -3.26
CA CYS A 328 -4.48 -4.30 -2.08
C CYS A 328 -6.01 -4.33 -2.30
N LEU A 329 -6.72 -4.84 -1.30
CA LEU A 329 -8.18 -5.02 -1.28
C LEU A 329 -8.89 -4.09 -0.31
N SER A 330 -8.16 -3.25 0.42
CA SER A 330 -8.73 -2.23 1.31
C SER A 330 -8.61 -0.85 0.66
N VAL A 331 -9.74 -0.13 0.62
CA VAL A 331 -9.79 1.22 0.04
C VAL A 331 -8.86 2.18 0.79
N ASN A 332 -8.86 2.13 2.13
CA ASN A 332 -8.01 3.02 2.93
C ASN A 332 -6.53 2.77 2.68
N GLU A 333 -6.11 1.51 2.58
CA GLU A 333 -4.71 1.18 2.30
C GLU A 333 -4.31 1.52 0.86
N GLU A 334 -5.21 1.37 -0.12
CA GLU A 334 -4.97 1.84 -1.49
C GLU A 334 -4.82 3.37 -1.58
N ILE A 335 -5.58 4.14 -0.77
CA ILE A 335 -5.39 5.60 -0.67
C ILE A 335 -3.98 5.93 -0.16
N GLN A 336 -3.46 5.18 0.83
CA GLN A 336 -2.09 5.39 1.33
C GLN A 336 -1.04 5.10 0.26
N ILE A 337 -1.27 4.10 -0.60
CA ILE A 337 -0.40 3.84 -1.76
C ILE A 337 -0.38 5.06 -2.69
N TYR A 338 -1.53 5.68 -2.96
CA TYR A 338 -1.59 6.88 -3.80
C TYR A 338 -0.95 8.10 -3.15
N ASN A 339 -1.16 8.32 -1.84
CA ASN A 339 -0.50 9.40 -1.11
C ASN A 339 1.02 9.28 -1.16
N LYS A 340 1.56 8.09 -0.89
CA LYS A 340 2.99 7.80 -0.99
C LYS A 340 3.55 8.12 -2.39
N LEU A 341 2.81 7.76 -3.45
CA LEU A 341 3.21 8.04 -4.83
C LEU A 341 3.18 9.54 -5.14
N LEU A 342 2.17 10.25 -4.65
CA LEU A 342 2.04 11.70 -4.83
C LEU A 342 3.13 12.46 -4.08
N GLU A 343 3.45 12.07 -2.84
CA GLU A 343 4.54 12.64 -2.04
C GLU A 343 5.89 12.59 -2.75
N ALA A 344 6.16 11.50 -3.47
CA ALA A 344 7.38 11.31 -4.26
C ALA A 344 7.38 12.08 -5.60
N SER A 345 6.29 12.79 -5.93
CA SER A 345 6.11 13.49 -7.20
C SER A 345 6.07 15.01 -7.03
N SER A 346 6.19 15.75 -8.15
CA SER A 346 5.98 17.21 -8.18
C SER A 346 4.52 17.62 -7.93
N LEU A 347 3.59 16.66 -7.90
CA LEU A 347 2.16 16.88 -7.65
C LEU A 347 1.83 16.90 -6.15
N ASN A 348 2.79 16.70 -5.25
CA ASN A 348 2.56 16.67 -3.81
C ASN A 348 1.90 17.94 -3.23
N LYS A 349 2.10 19.09 -3.89
CA LYS A 349 1.51 20.39 -3.54
C LYS A 349 0.32 20.78 -4.42
N ALA A 350 0.03 19.99 -5.45
CA ALA A 350 -1.07 20.30 -6.36
C ALA A 350 -2.41 20.09 -5.63
N PRO A 351 -3.38 21.02 -5.77
CA PRO A 351 -4.69 20.86 -5.15
C PRO A 351 -5.38 19.57 -5.60
N CYS A 352 -5.83 18.77 -4.63
CA CYS A 352 -6.59 17.55 -4.87
C CYS A 352 -7.90 17.66 -4.12
N ALA A 353 -9.01 17.76 -4.87
CA ALA A 353 -10.33 17.87 -4.28
C ALA A 353 -10.62 16.63 -3.40
N PRO A 354 -11.33 16.81 -2.26
CA PRO A 354 -11.76 15.72 -1.41
C PRO A 354 -12.44 14.57 -2.17
N ASP A 355 -12.29 13.36 -1.63
CA ASP A 355 -12.85 12.11 -2.19
C ASP A 355 -12.26 11.66 -3.55
N THR A 356 -11.41 12.45 -4.21
CA THR A 356 -10.77 12.06 -5.50
C THR A 356 -9.95 10.78 -5.39
N LEU A 357 -9.01 10.71 -4.44
CA LEU A 357 -8.19 9.52 -4.24
C LEU A 357 -9.01 8.33 -3.78
N LYS A 358 -10.02 8.57 -2.94
CA LYS A 358 -10.94 7.55 -2.44
C LYS A 358 -11.79 6.96 -3.56
N MET A 359 -12.32 7.78 -4.46
CA MET A 359 -13.09 7.30 -5.62
C MET A 359 -12.24 6.42 -6.54
N LEU A 360 -10.99 6.82 -6.81
CA LEU A 360 -10.07 6.00 -7.59
C LEU A 360 -9.75 4.69 -6.85
N ALA A 361 -9.48 4.74 -5.55
CA ALA A 361 -9.20 3.56 -4.73
C ALA A 361 -10.39 2.59 -4.72
N GLN A 362 -11.62 3.10 -4.61
CA GLN A 362 -12.84 2.30 -4.70
C GLN A 362 -12.93 1.59 -6.05
N LEU A 363 -12.73 2.28 -7.18
CA LEU A 363 -12.76 1.62 -8.48
C LEU A 363 -11.68 0.53 -8.60
N SER A 364 -10.45 0.85 -8.19
CA SER A 364 -9.34 -0.10 -8.22
C SER A 364 -9.64 -1.34 -7.39
N VAL A 365 -10.14 -1.18 -6.16
CA VAL A 365 -10.49 -2.31 -5.30
C VAL A 365 -11.69 -3.10 -5.85
N LEU A 366 -12.75 -2.43 -6.34
CA LEU A 366 -13.90 -3.11 -6.97
C LEU A 366 -13.48 -3.98 -8.15
N SER A 367 -12.50 -3.52 -8.94
CA SER A 367 -11.97 -4.31 -10.07
C SER A 367 -11.18 -5.56 -9.65
N ARG A 368 -10.70 -5.61 -8.40
CA ARG A 368 -9.84 -6.68 -7.85
C ARG A 368 -10.61 -7.73 -7.05
N ILE A 369 -11.80 -7.36 -6.58
CA ILE A 369 -12.68 -8.22 -5.79
C ILE A 369 -13.47 -9.16 -6.72
N LYS A 370 -13.47 -10.44 -6.36
CA LYS A 370 -14.34 -11.44 -7.01
C LYS A 370 -15.80 -11.22 -6.63
N GLU A 371 -16.69 -11.33 -7.60
CA GLU A 371 -18.12 -11.12 -7.37
C GLU A 371 -18.68 -12.13 -6.36
N PRO A 372 -19.37 -11.67 -5.30
CA PRO A 372 -20.03 -12.56 -4.36
C PRO A 372 -21.37 -13.05 -4.91
N GLU A 373 -21.72 -14.30 -4.65
CA GLU A 373 -22.97 -14.91 -5.15
C GLU A 373 -24.25 -14.31 -4.53
N ASN A 374 -24.20 -13.98 -3.23
CA ASN A 374 -25.39 -13.68 -2.43
C ASN A 374 -25.47 -12.21 -1.94
N SER A 375 -24.50 -11.37 -2.30
CA SER A 375 -24.45 -9.96 -1.91
C SER A 375 -23.99 -9.10 -3.08
N ASN A 376 -23.95 -7.78 -2.93
CA ASN A 376 -23.37 -6.93 -3.96
C ASN A 376 -21.84 -6.75 -3.75
N THR A 377 -21.11 -6.44 -4.83
CA THR A 377 -19.65 -6.28 -4.82
C THR A 377 -19.19 -5.10 -3.97
N PHE A 378 -19.99 -4.03 -3.91
CA PHE A 378 -19.67 -2.86 -3.10
C PHE A 378 -19.72 -3.14 -1.59
N SER A 379 -20.68 -3.94 -1.13
CA SER A 379 -20.80 -4.37 0.27
C SER A 379 -19.56 -5.17 0.67
N LYS A 380 -19.11 -6.08 -0.20
CA LYS A 380 -17.87 -6.83 0.02
C LYS A 380 -16.64 -5.92 0.10
N MET A 381 -16.50 -4.93 -0.78
CA MET A 381 -15.44 -3.92 -0.69
C MET A 381 -15.46 -3.17 0.64
N SER A 382 -16.63 -2.75 1.10
CA SER A 382 -16.79 -1.99 2.34
C SER A 382 -16.42 -2.85 3.56
N VAL A 383 -16.79 -4.13 3.55
CA VAL A 383 -16.38 -5.10 4.59
C VAL A 383 -14.86 -5.31 4.60
N TYR A 384 -14.22 -5.38 3.43
CA TYR A 384 -12.75 -5.42 3.32
C TYR A 384 -12.06 -4.12 3.75
N ASN A 385 -12.81 -3.01 3.81
CA ASN A 385 -12.35 -1.77 4.42
C ASN A 385 -12.57 -1.72 5.95
N GLY A 386 -13.27 -2.71 6.53
CA GLY A 386 -13.60 -2.80 7.96
C GLY A 386 -14.87 -2.05 8.35
N GLU A 387 -15.74 -1.73 7.40
CA GLU A 387 -17.02 -1.08 7.63
C GLU A 387 -18.08 -2.07 8.14
N ASN A 388 -18.96 -1.61 9.04
CA ASN A 388 -20.07 -2.42 9.54
C ASN A 388 -21.31 -2.20 8.67
N LEU A 389 -21.77 -3.24 7.98
CA LEU A 389 -22.91 -3.18 7.07
C LEU A 389 -24.18 -3.83 7.61
N LYS A 390 -24.22 -4.30 8.87
CA LYS A 390 -25.38 -5.05 9.40
C LYS A 390 -26.70 -4.29 9.28
N ASP A 391 -26.66 -2.96 9.43
CA ASP A 391 -27.84 -2.10 9.35
C ASP A 391 -28.13 -1.57 7.93
N ILE A 392 -27.19 -1.73 7.00
CA ILE A 392 -27.25 -1.17 5.63
C ILE A 392 -27.60 -2.27 4.61
N ASP A 393 -26.97 -3.44 4.74
CA ASP A 393 -27.15 -4.59 3.86
C ASP A 393 -27.20 -5.89 4.67
N PRO A 394 -28.40 -6.42 4.99
CA PRO A 394 -28.56 -7.66 5.74
C PRO A 394 -27.97 -8.90 5.04
N LYS A 395 -27.67 -8.81 3.74
CA LYS A 395 -27.05 -9.90 2.97
C LYS A 395 -25.52 -9.85 3.00
N ALA A 396 -24.92 -8.80 3.56
CA ALA A 396 -23.48 -8.71 3.70
C ALA A 396 -22.94 -9.78 4.66
N LYS A 397 -21.89 -10.46 4.25
CA LYS A 397 -21.20 -11.49 5.04
C LYS A 397 -20.03 -10.90 5.84
N THR A 398 -19.49 -11.71 6.75
CA THR A 398 -18.29 -11.34 7.51
C THR A 398 -17.04 -11.35 6.61
N TYR A 399 -15.97 -10.68 7.06
CA TYR A 399 -14.69 -10.64 6.33
C TYR A 399 -14.15 -12.05 6.03
N GLN A 400 -14.17 -12.93 7.03
CA GLN A 400 -13.67 -14.31 6.89
C GLN A 400 -14.48 -15.12 5.89
N GLU A 401 -15.81 -15.08 5.96
CA GLU A 401 -16.68 -15.80 5.02
C GLU A 401 -16.44 -15.36 3.57
N TYR A 402 -16.23 -14.07 3.33
CA TYR A 402 -15.92 -13.58 2.00
C TYR A 402 -14.57 -14.08 1.49
N ARG A 403 -13.54 -14.12 2.35
CA ARG A 403 -12.22 -14.67 2.01
C ARG A 403 -12.27 -16.16 1.72
N ASP A 404 -13.00 -16.93 2.53
CA ASP A 404 -13.15 -18.37 2.38
C ASP A 404 -13.80 -18.74 1.03
N VAL A 405 -14.82 -17.98 0.61
CA VAL A 405 -15.52 -18.19 -0.68
C VAL A 405 -14.67 -17.73 -1.86
N ALA A 406 -13.97 -16.60 -1.74
CA ALA A 406 -13.17 -16.06 -2.84
C ALA A 406 -11.90 -16.88 -3.13
N GLY A 407 -11.40 -17.58 -2.11
CA GLY A 407 -10.24 -18.46 -2.19
C GLY A 407 -8.92 -17.71 -2.32
N VAL A 408 -7.86 -18.47 -2.61
CA VAL A 408 -6.46 -18.02 -2.58
C VAL A 408 -6.04 -17.09 -3.72
N ASP A 409 -6.90 -16.86 -4.70
CA ASP A 409 -6.59 -16.04 -5.90
C ASP A 409 -7.32 -14.70 -5.92
N GLU A 410 -7.93 -14.31 -4.79
CA GLU A 410 -8.54 -13.01 -4.66
C GLU A 410 -7.49 -11.88 -4.68
N GLY A 411 -7.76 -10.82 -5.44
CA GLY A 411 -6.81 -9.72 -5.63
C GLY A 411 -5.67 -10.01 -6.61
N MET A 412 -5.67 -11.18 -7.28
CA MET A 412 -4.67 -11.53 -8.30
C MET A 412 -5.00 -10.96 -9.70
N ASN A 413 -6.19 -10.39 -9.89
CA ASN A 413 -6.65 -9.77 -11.13
C ASN A 413 -7.22 -8.38 -10.85
N GLY A 414 -7.47 -7.59 -11.91
CA GLY A 414 -8.05 -6.25 -11.81
C GLY A 414 -7.10 -5.13 -12.22
N LEU A 415 -7.49 -3.89 -11.93
CA LEU A 415 -6.73 -2.70 -12.29
C LEU A 415 -5.45 -2.59 -11.45
N SER A 416 -4.31 -2.51 -12.14
CA SER A 416 -3.00 -2.34 -11.49
C SER A 416 -2.82 -0.97 -10.87
N THR A 417 -1.94 -0.86 -9.87
CA THR A 417 -1.53 0.44 -9.31
C THR A 417 -0.89 1.34 -10.37
N ARG A 418 -0.21 0.77 -11.39
CA ARG A 418 0.33 1.51 -12.53
C ARG A 418 -0.77 2.14 -13.39
N PHE A 419 -1.87 1.43 -13.60
CA PHE A 419 -3.05 1.99 -14.29
C PHE A 419 -3.60 3.18 -13.49
N ALA A 420 -3.85 3.00 -12.20
CA ALA A 420 -4.36 4.06 -11.34
C ALA A 420 -3.45 5.30 -11.32
N PHE A 421 -2.13 5.12 -11.30
CA PHE A 421 -1.20 6.23 -11.35
C PHE A 421 -1.22 6.98 -12.68
N LYS A 422 -1.33 6.28 -13.83
CA LYS A 422 -1.53 6.92 -15.13
C LYS A 422 -2.82 7.76 -15.15
N ILE A 423 -3.90 7.26 -14.56
CA ILE A 423 -5.16 7.99 -14.44
C ILE A 423 -4.95 9.26 -13.60
N LEU A 424 -4.35 9.16 -12.40
CA LEU A 424 -4.07 10.34 -11.57
C LEU A 424 -3.25 11.37 -12.32
N SER A 425 -2.18 10.95 -13.00
CA SER A 425 -1.36 11.86 -13.80
C SER A 425 -2.17 12.58 -14.88
N GLN A 426 -3.09 11.90 -15.57
CA GLN A 426 -3.96 12.51 -16.56
C GLN A 426 -4.97 13.47 -15.93
N VAL A 427 -5.51 13.13 -14.75
CA VAL A 427 -6.50 13.94 -14.02
C VAL A 427 -5.88 15.25 -13.54
N PHE A 428 -4.69 15.20 -12.92
CA PHE A 428 -3.98 16.39 -12.48
C PHE A 428 -3.60 17.33 -13.64
N ASN A 429 -3.36 16.79 -14.84
CA ASN A 429 -2.95 17.54 -16.02
C ASN A 429 -4.10 17.71 -17.04
N PHE A 430 -5.35 17.57 -16.61
CA PHE A 430 -6.49 17.64 -17.52
C PHE A 430 -6.79 19.08 -17.98
N ASP A 431 -6.69 20.05 -17.07
CA ASP A 431 -6.86 21.48 -17.39
C ASP A 431 -5.50 22.09 -17.78
N ALA A 432 -5.47 22.81 -18.90
CA ALA A 432 -4.27 23.49 -19.38
C ALA A 432 -3.88 24.70 -18.51
N GLN A 433 -4.80 25.21 -17.69
CA GLN A 433 -4.63 26.42 -16.89
C GLN A 433 -4.37 26.14 -15.40
N GLU A 434 -4.62 24.92 -14.92
CA GLU A 434 -4.47 24.55 -13.51
C GLU A 434 -4.05 23.09 -13.37
N ILE A 435 -3.02 22.83 -12.56
CA ILE A 435 -2.62 21.46 -12.18
C ILE A 435 -3.39 21.09 -10.92
N ALA A 436 -4.53 20.43 -11.08
CA ALA A 436 -5.37 20.01 -9.96
C ALA A 436 -6.21 18.79 -10.31
N ALA A 437 -6.54 17.98 -9.31
CA ALA A 437 -7.35 16.79 -9.48
C ALA A 437 -8.73 16.93 -8.83
N ASN A 438 -9.77 16.45 -9.53
CA ASN A 438 -11.13 16.42 -9.00
C ASN A 438 -11.90 15.17 -9.46
N PRO A 439 -12.97 14.78 -8.74
CA PRO A 439 -13.70 13.54 -9.04
C PRO A 439 -14.47 13.56 -10.37
N VAL A 440 -14.88 14.72 -10.88
CA VAL A 440 -15.60 14.83 -12.16
C VAL A 440 -14.68 14.55 -13.33
N HIS A 441 -13.50 15.17 -13.35
CA HIS A 441 -12.46 14.86 -14.33
C HIS A 441 -11.99 13.41 -14.20
N LEU A 442 -11.88 12.90 -12.98
CA LEU A 442 -11.53 11.51 -12.71
C LEU A 442 -12.52 10.53 -13.35
N MET A 443 -13.82 10.68 -13.13
CA MET A 443 -14.85 9.82 -13.74
C MET A 443 -14.75 9.86 -15.27
N TYR A 444 -14.64 11.05 -15.85
CA TYR A 444 -14.53 11.22 -17.30
C TYR A 444 -13.29 10.55 -17.91
N ILE A 445 -12.14 10.72 -17.28
CA ILE A 445 -10.88 10.10 -17.73
C ILE A 445 -10.94 8.59 -17.56
N LEU A 446 -11.51 8.10 -16.45
CA LEU A 446 -11.67 6.67 -16.21
C LEU A 446 -12.53 6.02 -17.30
N GLU A 447 -13.71 6.57 -17.61
CA GLU A 447 -14.58 6.05 -18.67
C GLU A 447 -13.82 5.98 -20.01
N LYS A 448 -13.15 7.07 -20.40
CA LYS A 448 -12.37 7.12 -21.64
C LYS A 448 -11.19 6.14 -21.66
N GLN A 449 -10.48 6.00 -20.55
CA GLN A 449 -9.31 5.14 -20.50
C GLN A 449 -9.72 3.67 -20.49
N ILE A 450 -10.80 3.31 -19.79
CA ILE A 450 -11.35 1.94 -19.80
C ILE A 450 -11.75 1.54 -21.23
N GLU A 451 -12.39 2.42 -21.99
CA GLU A 451 -12.72 2.17 -23.41
C GLU A 451 -11.47 2.02 -24.30
N ARG A 452 -10.38 2.73 -23.98
CA ARG A 452 -9.13 2.69 -24.76
C ARG A 452 -8.25 1.48 -24.48
N GLU A 453 -8.31 0.90 -23.28
CA GLU A 453 -7.51 -0.27 -22.90
C GLU A 453 -7.95 -1.57 -23.61
N GLN A 454 -9.07 -1.54 -24.36
CA GLN A 454 -9.58 -2.69 -25.13
C GLN A 454 -9.76 -3.95 -24.26
N PHE A 455 -10.32 -3.78 -23.06
CA PHE A 455 -10.71 -4.92 -22.22
C PHE A 455 -11.73 -5.81 -22.95
N PRO A 456 -11.86 -7.09 -22.54
CA PRO A 456 -13.01 -7.90 -22.93
C PRO A 456 -14.30 -7.13 -22.62
N GLN A 457 -15.28 -7.18 -23.54
CA GLN A 457 -16.51 -6.37 -23.45
C GLN A 457 -17.20 -6.48 -22.09
N GLU A 458 -17.29 -7.71 -21.55
CA GLU A 458 -17.85 -7.96 -20.22
C GLU A 458 -17.10 -7.23 -19.09
N THR A 459 -15.77 -7.18 -19.15
CA THR A 459 -14.94 -6.48 -18.16
C THR A 459 -15.07 -4.97 -18.29
N GLN A 460 -15.11 -4.47 -19.53
CA GLN A 460 -15.33 -3.06 -19.82
C GLN A 460 -16.69 -2.59 -19.29
N ASP A 461 -17.76 -3.31 -19.62
CA ASP A 461 -19.12 -2.98 -19.19
C ASP A 461 -19.24 -3.04 -17.67
N ARG A 462 -18.58 -4.01 -17.03
CA ARG A 462 -18.52 -4.13 -15.57
C ARG A 462 -17.82 -2.93 -14.90
N TYR A 463 -16.67 -2.51 -15.41
CA TYR A 463 -15.95 -1.35 -14.86
C TYR A 463 -16.70 -0.03 -15.06
N ILE A 464 -17.31 0.15 -16.24
CA ILE A 464 -18.18 1.32 -16.50
C ILE A 464 -19.42 1.26 -15.59
N GLY A 465 -19.98 0.07 -15.37
CA GLY A 465 -21.06 -0.18 -14.41
C GLY A 465 -20.69 0.26 -13.00
N PHE A 466 -19.50 -0.07 -12.51
CA PHE A 466 -19.04 0.40 -11.19
C PHE A 466 -19.01 1.93 -11.08
N ILE A 467 -18.56 2.62 -12.12
CA ILE A 467 -18.55 4.09 -12.15
C ILE A 467 -19.97 4.65 -12.08
N LYS A 468 -20.87 4.13 -12.92
CA LYS A 468 -22.24 4.69 -13.09
C LYS A 468 -23.20 4.28 -11.98
N GLU A 469 -23.08 3.05 -11.46
CA GLU A 469 -24.02 2.49 -10.48
C GLU A 469 -23.57 2.71 -9.04
N TYR A 470 -22.26 2.73 -8.76
CA TYR A 470 -21.74 2.82 -7.39
C TYR A 470 -21.06 4.15 -7.08
N LEU A 471 -20.16 4.62 -7.94
CA LEU A 471 -19.32 5.78 -7.63
C LEU A 471 -20.06 7.09 -7.86
N SER A 472 -20.66 7.27 -9.04
CA SER A 472 -21.35 8.51 -9.42
C SER A 472 -22.53 8.84 -8.49
N PRO A 473 -23.48 7.94 -8.18
CA PRO A 473 -24.61 8.26 -7.31
C PRO A 473 -24.18 8.62 -5.89
N ARG A 474 -23.21 7.87 -5.34
CA ARG A 474 -22.67 8.17 -4.00
C ARG A 474 -21.92 9.49 -3.96
N TYR A 475 -21.20 9.83 -5.03
CA TYR A 475 -20.53 11.12 -5.11
C TYR A 475 -21.52 12.27 -5.24
N VAL A 476 -22.63 12.11 -5.97
CA VAL A 476 -23.72 13.09 -6.02
C VAL A 476 -24.28 13.36 -4.61
N ASP A 477 -24.49 12.32 -3.82
CA ASP A 477 -24.96 12.46 -2.44
C ASP A 477 -23.91 13.14 -1.55
N PHE A 478 -22.64 12.77 -1.69
CA PHE A 478 -21.53 13.38 -0.96
C PHE A 478 -21.38 14.88 -1.29
N ILE A 479 -21.22 15.23 -2.57
CA ILE A 479 -21.06 16.62 -2.98
C ILE A 479 -22.30 17.45 -2.68
N GLY A 480 -23.49 16.85 -2.76
CA GLY A 480 -24.73 17.49 -2.35
C GLY A 480 -24.69 17.91 -0.88
N LYS A 481 -24.26 17.01 0.01
CA LYS A 481 -24.07 17.33 1.44
C LYS A 481 -22.99 18.39 1.65
N GLU A 482 -21.87 18.32 0.93
CA GLU A 482 -20.79 19.31 1.03
C GLU A 482 -21.26 20.71 0.61
N ILE A 483 -21.90 20.83 -0.55
CA ILE A 483 -22.47 22.09 -1.05
C ILE A 483 -23.49 22.64 -0.07
N GLN A 484 -24.40 21.79 0.41
CA GLN A 484 -25.43 22.19 1.36
C GLN A 484 -24.83 22.64 2.70
N THR A 485 -23.80 21.98 3.19
CA THR A 485 -23.15 22.35 4.47
C THR A 485 -22.39 23.66 4.34
N ALA A 486 -21.61 23.83 3.26
CA ALA A 486 -20.90 25.08 2.98
C ALA A 486 -21.87 26.26 2.82
N TYR A 487 -23.06 26.00 2.26
CA TYR A 487 -24.16 26.96 2.19
C TYR A 487 -24.78 27.25 3.57
N LEU A 488 -25.10 26.25 4.39
CA LEU A 488 -25.71 26.49 5.71
C LEU A 488 -24.83 27.34 6.63
N GLU A 489 -23.52 27.10 6.59
CA GLU A 489 -22.58 27.88 7.37
C GLU A 489 -22.63 29.37 6.98
N SER A 490 -23.02 29.74 5.74
CA SER A 490 -23.07 31.15 5.29
C SER A 490 -24.38 31.82 5.65
N TYR A 491 -25.30 31.06 6.24
CA TYR A 491 -26.69 31.42 6.47
C TYR A 491 -27.10 31.24 7.93
N SER A 492 -26.23 31.62 8.88
CA SER A 492 -26.62 31.74 10.29
C SER A 492 -27.85 32.64 10.47
N GLU A 493 -27.95 33.73 9.70
CA GLU A 493 -29.10 34.64 9.71
C GLU A 493 -30.38 34.03 9.11
N TYR A 494 -30.29 33.24 8.04
CA TYR A 494 -31.48 32.58 7.49
C TYR A 494 -31.96 31.42 8.37
N GLY A 495 -31.02 30.69 8.98
CA GLY A 495 -31.30 29.74 10.07
C GLY A 495 -32.02 30.42 11.22
N GLN A 496 -31.55 31.59 11.63
CA GLN A 496 -32.17 32.40 12.66
C GLN A 496 -33.56 32.91 12.26
N ASN A 497 -33.73 33.38 11.02
CA ASN A 497 -35.03 33.86 10.54
C ASN A 497 -36.08 32.74 10.47
N LEU A 498 -35.68 31.55 9.99
CA LEU A 498 -36.57 30.38 10.00
C LEU A 498 -36.91 29.92 11.42
N PHE A 499 -35.94 29.96 12.32
CA PHE A 499 -36.13 29.66 13.74
C PHE A 499 -37.12 30.64 14.39
N ASP A 500 -36.87 31.94 14.25
CA ASP A 500 -37.69 32.99 14.86
C ASP A 500 -39.12 32.98 14.28
N ARG A 501 -39.27 32.75 12.97
CA ARG A 501 -40.57 32.61 12.33
C ARG A 501 -41.30 31.35 12.80
N TYR A 502 -40.61 30.22 12.90
CA TYR A 502 -41.20 28.97 13.40
C TYR A 502 -41.71 29.13 14.83
N VAL A 503 -40.90 29.72 15.72
CA VAL A 503 -41.27 29.96 17.11
C VAL A 503 -42.48 30.88 17.20
N THR A 504 -42.49 31.97 16.42
CA THR A 504 -43.63 32.91 16.39
C THR A 504 -44.90 32.20 15.92
N TYR A 505 -44.85 31.48 14.80
CA TYR A 505 -46.02 30.79 14.27
C TYR A 505 -46.51 29.69 15.21
N ALA A 506 -45.60 28.95 15.86
CA ALA A 506 -45.93 27.94 16.85
C ALA A 506 -46.61 28.56 18.08
N ASP A 507 -46.15 29.71 18.57
CA ASP A 507 -46.74 30.41 19.71
C ASP A 507 -48.17 30.88 19.41
N PHE A 508 -48.39 31.56 18.28
CA PHE A 508 -49.73 31.97 17.84
C PHE A 508 -50.67 30.79 17.61
N TRP A 509 -50.16 29.67 17.07
CA TRP A 509 -50.94 28.45 16.88
C TRP A 509 -51.32 27.76 18.19
N ILE A 510 -50.46 27.80 19.21
CA ILE A 510 -50.73 27.27 20.56
C ILE A 510 -51.77 28.15 21.28
N GLN A 511 -51.64 29.47 21.17
CA GLN A 511 -52.53 30.45 21.80
C GLN A 511 -53.89 30.61 21.09
N ASP A 512 -54.08 29.94 19.95
CA ASP A 512 -55.29 30.03 19.12
C ASP A 512 -55.60 31.46 18.67
N GLN A 513 -54.55 32.21 18.33
CA GLN A 513 -54.63 33.59 17.86
C GLN A 513 -54.28 33.68 16.38
N GLU A 514 -54.89 34.65 15.71
CA GLU A 514 -54.54 34.98 14.33
C GLU A 514 -53.22 35.76 14.30
N TYR A 515 -52.30 35.34 13.44
CA TYR A 515 -51.06 36.06 13.21
C TYR A 515 -51.25 37.05 12.07
N ARG A 516 -50.95 38.32 12.31
CA ARG A 516 -50.93 39.35 11.27
C ARG A 516 -49.50 39.65 10.89
N ASP A 517 -49.15 39.35 9.66
CA ASP A 517 -47.84 39.65 9.10
C ASP A 517 -47.61 41.18 9.06
N PRO A 518 -46.57 41.71 9.72
CA PRO A 518 -46.29 43.14 9.77
C PRO A 518 -45.88 43.74 8.41
N GLU A 519 -45.29 42.95 7.52
CA GLU A 519 -44.75 43.40 6.24
C GLU A 519 -45.78 43.29 5.12
N THR A 520 -46.54 42.19 5.09
CA THR A 520 -47.52 41.92 4.02
C THR A 520 -48.95 42.31 4.42
N GLY A 521 -49.22 42.49 5.71
CA GLY A 521 -50.56 42.74 6.25
C GLY A 521 -51.50 41.53 6.17
N GLN A 522 -51.01 40.37 5.72
CA GLN A 522 -51.78 39.14 5.59
C GLN A 522 -52.13 38.57 6.97
N ILE A 523 -53.37 38.13 7.13
CA ILE A 523 -53.85 37.46 8.35
C ILE A 523 -53.78 35.95 8.11
N LEU A 524 -53.00 35.26 8.93
CA LEU A 524 -52.89 33.81 8.94
C LEU A 524 -53.80 33.28 10.05
N ASP A 525 -54.83 32.55 9.65
CA ASP A 525 -55.68 31.81 10.57
C ASP A 525 -54.94 30.56 11.10
N ARG A 526 -55.54 29.89 12.09
CA ARG A 526 -54.95 28.70 12.70
C ARG A 526 -54.65 27.58 11.68
N ALA A 527 -55.46 27.45 10.64
CA ALA A 527 -55.28 26.43 9.60
C ALA A 527 -54.09 26.76 8.68
N ALA A 528 -53.93 28.02 8.30
CA ALA A 528 -52.81 28.53 7.53
C ALA A 528 -51.48 28.42 8.31
N LEU A 529 -51.48 28.79 9.59
CA LEU A 529 -50.33 28.60 10.48
C LEU A 529 -49.93 27.13 10.59
N ASN A 530 -50.92 26.23 10.72
CA ASN A 530 -50.64 24.79 10.75
C ASN A 530 -49.99 24.30 9.45
N ASN A 531 -50.49 24.74 8.30
CA ASN A 531 -49.94 24.37 7.00
C ASN A 531 -48.48 24.82 6.84
N ASP A 532 -48.13 26.01 7.32
CA ASP A 532 -46.75 26.52 7.24
C ASP A 532 -45.80 25.85 8.24
N LEU A 533 -46.26 25.54 9.45
CA LEU A 533 -45.50 24.75 10.42
C LEU A 533 -45.26 23.32 9.92
N GLU A 534 -46.28 22.68 9.33
CA GLU A 534 -46.16 21.33 8.77
C GLU A 534 -45.15 21.26 7.62
N LYS A 535 -45.02 22.31 6.80
CA LYS A 535 -44.00 22.37 5.73
C LYS A 535 -42.58 22.27 6.29
N ILE A 536 -42.36 22.68 7.53
CA ILE A 536 -41.07 22.65 8.24
C ILE A 536 -40.90 21.32 8.99
N GLU A 537 -41.96 20.80 9.61
CA GLU A 537 -41.92 19.60 10.46
C GLU A 537 -41.93 18.28 9.67
N LYS A 538 -42.65 18.22 8.54
CA LYS A 538 -42.79 17.00 7.71
C LYS A 538 -41.46 16.46 7.18
N PRO A 539 -40.54 17.29 6.64
CA PRO A 539 -39.21 16.82 6.20
C PRO A 539 -38.38 16.16 7.31
N ALA A 540 -38.64 16.51 8.56
CA ALA A 540 -37.94 15.98 9.73
C ALA A 540 -38.64 14.78 10.39
N GLY A 541 -39.82 14.38 9.90
CA GLY A 541 -40.53 13.19 10.38
C GLY A 541 -41.11 13.31 11.80
N ILE A 542 -41.47 14.53 12.25
CA ILE A 542 -42.03 14.76 13.58
C ILE A 542 -43.37 14.00 13.74
N SER A 543 -43.41 13.05 14.69
CA SER A 543 -44.58 12.18 14.89
C SER A 543 -45.71 12.85 15.69
N ASN A 544 -45.37 13.76 16.60
CA ASN A 544 -46.36 14.51 17.40
C ASN A 544 -46.06 16.02 17.33
N PRO A 545 -46.58 16.72 16.30
CA PRO A 545 -46.34 18.14 16.07
C PRO A 545 -46.78 19.04 17.23
N LYS A 546 -47.88 18.68 17.91
CA LYS A 546 -48.44 19.52 18.98
C LYS A 546 -47.51 19.58 20.20
N ASP A 547 -46.99 18.43 20.62
CA ASP A 547 -46.08 18.37 21.76
C ASP A 547 -44.72 18.98 21.41
N PHE A 548 -44.24 18.76 20.18
CA PHE A 548 -43.02 19.36 19.68
C PHE A 548 -43.08 20.90 19.66
N ARG A 549 -44.15 21.48 19.12
CA ARG A 549 -44.37 22.94 19.11
C ARG A 549 -44.38 23.53 20.52
N ASN A 550 -45.09 22.89 21.45
CA ASN A 550 -45.14 23.31 22.85
C ASN A 550 -43.76 23.24 23.52
N GLU A 551 -42.99 22.17 23.28
CA GLU A 551 -41.65 22.01 23.84
C GLU A 551 -40.70 23.11 23.34
N VAL A 552 -40.72 23.40 22.04
CA VAL A 552 -39.92 24.45 21.40
C VAL A 552 -40.25 25.83 21.97
N VAL A 553 -41.54 26.22 22.00
CA VAL A 553 -41.94 27.55 22.48
C VAL A 553 -41.59 27.72 23.95
N ASN A 554 -41.82 26.70 24.78
CA ASN A 554 -41.45 26.74 26.20
C ASN A 554 -39.92 26.81 26.44
N PHE A 555 -39.12 26.21 25.55
CA PHE A 555 -37.66 26.37 25.60
C PHE A 555 -37.27 27.81 25.28
N VAL A 556 -37.80 28.38 24.20
CA VAL A 556 -37.44 29.75 23.77
C VAL A 556 -37.93 30.80 24.76
N LEU A 557 -39.12 30.66 25.33
CA LEU A 557 -39.62 31.56 26.38
C LEU A 557 -38.73 31.54 27.63
N ARG A 558 -38.25 30.36 28.04
CA ARG A 558 -37.29 30.23 29.15
C ARG A 558 -35.93 30.85 28.82
N ALA A 559 -35.43 30.63 27.60
CA ALA A 559 -34.18 31.23 27.14
C ALA A 559 -34.27 32.76 27.07
N LYS A 560 -35.37 33.32 26.55
CA LYS A 560 -35.63 34.77 26.52
C LYS A 560 -35.65 35.40 27.90
N ALA A 561 -36.24 34.71 28.88
CA ALA A 561 -36.31 35.18 30.26
C ALA A 561 -34.93 35.28 30.92
N HIS A 562 -33.94 34.50 30.45
CA HIS A 562 -32.56 34.54 30.93
C HIS A 562 -31.62 35.45 30.11
N ASN A 563 -32.01 35.89 28.91
CA ASN A 563 -31.19 36.66 27.97
C ASN A 563 -31.78 38.05 27.63
N ASP A 564 -32.25 38.80 28.63
CA ASP A 564 -32.77 40.18 28.44
C ASP A 564 -33.79 40.33 27.28
N GLY A 565 -34.61 39.29 27.04
CA GLY A 565 -35.65 39.30 26.01
C GLY A 565 -35.19 38.93 24.59
N GLN A 566 -33.91 38.63 24.37
CA GLN A 566 -33.41 38.20 23.05
C GLN A 566 -33.71 36.72 22.77
N ASN A 567 -34.06 36.41 21.52
CA ASN A 567 -34.17 35.03 21.04
C ASN A 567 -32.81 34.32 21.19
N PRO A 568 -32.79 33.04 21.58
CA PRO A 568 -31.57 32.26 21.55
C PRO A 568 -31.11 32.01 20.11
N VAL A 569 -29.81 31.82 19.92
CA VAL A 569 -29.24 31.44 18.62
C VAL A 569 -29.87 30.13 18.18
N TRP A 570 -30.28 30.01 16.92
CA TRP A 570 -31.03 28.86 16.39
C TRP A 570 -30.33 27.50 16.58
N THR A 571 -29.01 27.51 16.78
CA THR A 571 -28.17 26.34 17.07
C THR A 571 -28.26 25.85 18.51
N SER A 572 -28.86 26.62 19.43
CA SER A 572 -28.89 26.32 20.87
C SER A 572 -29.83 25.16 21.22
N TYR A 573 -30.79 24.84 20.36
CA TYR A 573 -31.75 23.77 20.59
C TYR A 573 -31.65 22.70 19.50
N GLU A 574 -31.03 21.58 19.86
CA GLU A 574 -30.65 20.52 18.92
C GLU A 574 -31.83 19.93 18.14
N LYS A 575 -32.99 19.75 18.79
CA LYS A 575 -34.17 19.19 18.10
C LYS A 575 -34.71 20.12 17.01
N LEU A 576 -34.85 21.43 17.29
CA LEU A 576 -35.33 22.38 16.29
C LEU A 576 -34.26 22.67 15.24
N ARG A 577 -32.98 22.71 15.62
CA ARG A 577 -31.86 22.79 14.68
C ARG A 577 -31.95 21.68 13.64
N HIS A 578 -32.14 20.43 14.07
CA HIS A 578 -32.27 19.29 13.14
C HIS A 578 -33.46 19.45 12.17
N VAL A 579 -34.59 19.97 12.67
CA VAL A 579 -35.78 20.20 11.84
C VAL A 579 -35.54 21.31 10.80
N ILE A 580 -34.93 22.42 11.22
CA ILE A 580 -34.60 23.53 10.32
C ILE A 580 -33.58 23.09 9.28
N GLU A 581 -32.53 22.37 9.69
CA GLU A 581 -31.55 21.78 8.78
C GLU A 581 -32.24 20.88 7.74
N LYS A 582 -33.09 19.93 8.16
CA LYS A 582 -33.86 19.06 7.27
C LYS A 582 -34.77 19.83 6.31
N LYS A 583 -35.41 20.91 6.78
CA LYS A 583 -36.22 21.77 5.92
C LYS A 583 -35.36 22.47 4.87
N MET A 584 -34.25 23.08 5.27
CA MET A 584 -33.32 23.75 4.36
C MET A 584 -32.75 22.77 3.32
N PHE A 585 -32.43 21.54 3.73
CA PHE A 585 -31.94 20.50 2.82
C PHE A 585 -32.99 20.00 1.82
N SER A 586 -34.28 20.14 2.13
CA SER A 586 -35.38 19.70 1.25
C SER A 586 -35.67 20.66 0.09
N SER A 587 -35.38 21.96 0.25
CA SER A 587 -35.63 22.99 -0.76
C SER A 587 -34.37 23.31 -1.56
N THR A 588 -33.98 22.41 -2.47
CA THR A 588 -32.82 22.64 -3.36
C THR A 588 -33.00 23.83 -4.30
N GLU A 589 -34.24 24.19 -4.62
CA GLU A 589 -34.58 25.37 -5.45
C GLU A 589 -34.10 26.68 -4.82
N ASP A 590 -34.10 26.79 -3.50
CA ASP A 590 -33.65 27.98 -2.76
C ASP A 590 -32.12 28.14 -2.81
N LEU A 591 -31.38 27.06 -3.06
CA LEU A 591 -29.91 27.06 -3.17
C LEU A 591 -29.44 27.54 -4.56
N LEU A 592 -30.25 27.32 -5.60
CA LEU A 592 -29.90 27.55 -7.01
C LEU A 592 -29.39 28.96 -7.31
N PRO A 593 -30.02 30.06 -6.82
CA PRO A 593 -29.59 31.41 -7.14
C PRO A 593 -28.21 31.75 -6.58
N VAL A 594 -27.79 31.07 -5.50
CA VAL A 594 -26.53 31.36 -4.80
C VAL A 594 -25.40 30.49 -5.33
N ILE A 595 -25.63 29.19 -5.56
CA ILE A 595 -24.59 28.26 -6.03
C ILE A 595 -24.30 28.37 -7.53
N SER A 596 -25.24 28.88 -8.33
CA SER A 596 -25.05 29.06 -9.77
C SER A 596 -24.05 30.17 -10.08
N PHE A 597 -23.16 29.99 -11.05
CA PHE A 597 -22.19 31.01 -11.46
C PHE A 597 -22.76 32.01 -12.48
N SER A 598 -24.09 32.17 -12.54
CA SER A 598 -24.75 33.22 -13.33
C SER A 598 -24.62 34.59 -12.68
N THR A 599 -24.78 35.66 -13.46
CA THR A 599 -24.81 37.04 -12.96
C THR A 599 -25.82 37.18 -11.84
N LYS A 600 -25.35 37.65 -10.67
CA LYS A 600 -26.19 37.86 -9.48
C LYS A 600 -27.02 39.11 -9.63
N SER A 601 -28.24 39.08 -9.10
CA SER A 601 -29.20 40.17 -9.25
C SER A 601 -29.00 41.26 -8.20
N SER A 602 -28.36 40.94 -7.08
CA SER A 602 -28.06 41.88 -5.99
C SER A 602 -26.61 41.76 -5.46
N SER A 603 -26.13 42.83 -4.83
CA SER A 603 -24.82 42.83 -4.14
C SER A 603 -24.79 41.84 -2.97
N GLU A 604 -25.94 41.61 -2.33
CA GLU A 604 -26.07 40.68 -1.22
C GLU A 604 -25.94 39.22 -1.70
N GLU A 605 -26.55 38.88 -2.84
CA GLU A 605 -26.38 37.58 -3.49
C GLU A 605 -24.94 37.32 -3.95
N GLN A 606 -24.25 38.37 -4.41
CA GLN A 606 -22.84 38.27 -4.78
C GLN A 606 -21.97 37.96 -3.56
N GLN A 607 -22.14 38.69 -2.46
CA GLN A 607 -21.40 38.44 -1.22
C GLN A 607 -21.66 37.04 -0.66
N LYS A 608 -22.91 36.56 -0.75
CA LYS A 608 -23.30 35.19 -0.35
C LYS A 608 -22.59 34.13 -1.20
N HIS A 609 -22.50 34.35 -2.51
CA HIS A 609 -21.77 33.46 -3.41
C HIS A 609 -20.27 33.42 -3.10
N ASP A 610 -19.65 34.58 -2.90
CA ASP A 610 -18.22 34.69 -2.60
C ASP A 610 -17.87 33.98 -1.27
N ASN A 611 -18.75 34.11 -0.26
CA ASN A 611 -18.62 33.37 1.01
C ASN A 611 -18.75 31.85 0.82
N PHE A 612 -19.69 31.39 0.00
CA PHE A 612 -19.83 29.98 -0.35
C PHE A 612 -18.58 29.43 -1.03
N VAL A 613 -18.05 30.14 -2.04
CA VAL A 613 -16.83 29.75 -2.75
C VAL A 613 -15.65 29.69 -1.79
N SER A 614 -15.47 30.71 -0.94
CA SER A 614 -14.38 30.76 0.04
C SER A 614 -14.39 29.56 0.99
N ARG A 615 -15.56 29.13 1.48
CA ARG A 615 -15.67 27.94 2.34
C ARG A 615 -15.41 26.63 1.63
N MET A 616 -15.83 26.52 0.38
CA MET A 616 -15.46 25.36 -0.42
C MET A 616 -13.94 25.34 -0.64
N VAL A 617 -13.30 26.49 -0.81
CA VAL A 617 -11.83 26.58 -0.90
C VAL A 617 -11.17 26.15 0.42
N GLU A 618 -11.70 26.57 1.57
CA GLU A 618 -11.24 26.11 2.90
C GLU A 618 -11.36 24.58 3.07
N ARG A 619 -12.33 23.94 2.41
CA ARG A 619 -12.53 22.49 2.39
C ARG A 619 -11.61 21.75 1.40
N GLY A 620 -10.70 22.45 0.71
CA GLY A 620 -9.67 21.86 -0.15
C GLY A 620 -9.99 21.85 -1.65
N TYR A 621 -11.02 22.59 -2.08
CA TYR A 621 -11.34 22.77 -3.49
C TYR A 621 -10.67 24.04 -4.07
N THR A 622 -10.50 24.11 -5.39
CA THR A 622 -10.10 25.36 -6.07
C THR A 622 -11.34 26.09 -6.60
N GLU A 623 -11.29 27.41 -6.79
CA GLU A 623 -12.46 28.17 -7.27
C GLU A 623 -13.05 27.60 -8.58
N LYS A 624 -12.16 27.17 -9.48
CA LYS A 624 -12.55 26.49 -10.73
C LYS A 624 -13.23 25.16 -10.48
N GLN A 625 -12.72 24.37 -9.55
CA GLN A 625 -13.36 23.11 -9.16
C GLN A 625 -14.74 23.35 -8.56
N VAL A 626 -14.91 24.38 -7.72
CA VAL A 626 -16.21 24.74 -7.16
C VAL A 626 -17.21 25.05 -8.26
N ARG A 627 -16.79 25.83 -9.27
CA ARG A 627 -17.62 26.11 -10.45
C ARG A 627 -18.02 24.86 -11.20
N LEU A 628 -17.05 24.02 -11.54
CA LEU A 628 -17.28 22.77 -12.25
C LEU A 628 -18.25 21.86 -11.46
N LEU A 629 -18.03 21.71 -10.16
CA LEU A 629 -18.81 20.85 -9.29
C LEU A 629 -20.24 21.35 -9.11
N ALA A 630 -20.44 22.65 -8.95
CA ALA A 630 -21.76 23.25 -8.89
C ALA A 630 -22.54 23.03 -10.20
N GLU A 631 -21.93 23.35 -11.36
CA GLU A 631 -22.56 23.13 -12.66
C GLU A 631 -22.87 21.65 -12.93
N TRP A 632 -21.94 20.76 -12.59
CA TRP A 632 -22.10 19.31 -12.73
C TRP A 632 -23.23 18.77 -11.84
N TYR A 633 -23.25 19.13 -10.55
CA TYR A 633 -24.27 18.70 -9.60
C TYR A 633 -25.67 19.15 -10.04
N LEU A 634 -25.81 20.39 -10.50
CA LEU A 634 -27.06 20.93 -11.04
C LEU A 634 -27.55 20.16 -12.26
N ARG A 635 -26.64 19.75 -13.15
CA ARG A 635 -26.97 18.97 -14.33
C ARG A 635 -27.48 17.58 -13.97
N VAL A 636 -26.78 16.88 -13.07
CA VAL A 636 -27.14 15.52 -12.66
C VAL A 636 -28.49 15.50 -11.95
N ARG A 637 -28.76 16.46 -11.05
CA ARG A 637 -30.04 16.61 -10.37
C ARG A 637 -31.21 16.93 -11.30
N LYS A 638 -30.99 17.61 -12.43
CA LYS A 638 -32.03 17.86 -13.45
C LYS A 638 -32.34 16.64 -14.31
N SER A 639 -31.40 15.70 -14.41
CA SER A 639 -31.56 14.47 -15.19
C SER A 639 -32.13 13.29 -14.39
N GLN A 640 -32.14 13.40 -13.06
CA GLN A 640 -32.84 12.49 -12.14
C GLN A 640 -34.26 13.00 -11.91
#